data_AF-A0A1F2X6S6-F1
#
_entry.id   AF-A0A1F2X6S6-F1
#
_cell.length_a   1.000
_cell.length_b   1.000
_cell.length_c   1.000
_cell.angle_alpha   90.00
_cell.angle_beta   90.00
_cell.angle_gamma   90.00
#
_symmetry.space_group_name_H-M   'P 1'
#
loop_
_entity.id
_entity.type
_entity.pdbx_description
1 polymer ?
#
loop_
_entity_poly.entity_id
_entity_poly.type
_entity_poly.pdbx_seq_one_letter_code
_entity_poly.pdbx_strand_id
1 'polypeptide(L)'
;MLALGEDTNLPLLERVRYLAIVAANLDEFFQVRVAGLREQLASGVELQPRDELTVPQQLTAIRDRAGKLQTRMERLLSNQLIPALAEENIHLVAWDDLDDGQRKLLDDLFEREIFPVLTPLAVDPTHPFPYISSLSLNLAVTVRDRKRRIERFARVKVPPLLPRFLNPSGAATFVPVEQVIAAHLDSLFPGMTIVSSHPFRVTRSADQAIEEDEAGDLLTAIEELLQTRHRASKLVRLEVDETMPEPVLDLLMDEMGIGRDQVQTQTGLLALAGLSVLTALPRVDLLHRPWQPTTQPIFAQLGAGETIFDRIRQRDILVHLPYESFGTSVGAFIAAAARDRNVVAIKQTLYRTSMADDPALGGEASIVQSLIAAARSGKQVVVLVELRARFDEEANMLWARLLEEAGVHVVYGVAGFKTHAKVALVVRREGDGVHRYSHIGTGNYNPKTARLYEDLGLLTADEAIGADLTDLFNTLTGFGHEPEFRCLLVAPAHLRTEIVERIRAQAERGLKGRITIKLNHITDRMIVDELYAASAAGVRIDLIVRGICALVPGVRGQSENIRVRSIIGRYLEHSRVYCFGEGDGAEYYIGSSDLMERNLSGRVETLVAVRQPRMRDRLAELLRVCLADDRLAWELRGTEWKKAPTLTGLSAHIRFQALAHGRSEGALPDPATAVSPDEPTIVAAGGIVTRNTKDKSDILVVHRPRYGDWTFPKGKIEQHESPAEAALREVLEETGFLCDLGPEIGVVEYRDRSGGRKFVHYFSMTVEDGSFVPNKEVDKAKWLDPEAAAERLTYARDRALLRSWLAEN
;
A
#
# COMPACT_ATOMS: atom_id res chain seq x y z
N MET A 1 -6.38 -2.99 -2.88
CA MET A 1 -6.46 -3.01 -1.40
C MET A 1 -7.70 -3.73 -0.92
N LEU A 2 -8.94 -3.28 -1.19
CA LEU A 2 -10.15 -3.99 -0.71
C LEU A 2 -10.17 -5.47 -1.10
N ALA A 3 -9.78 -5.80 -2.33
CA ALA A 3 -9.66 -7.18 -2.79
C ALA A 3 -8.72 -8.06 -1.94
N LEU A 4 -7.74 -7.49 -1.22
CA LEU A 4 -6.93 -8.25 -0.26
C LEU A 4 -7.74 -8.54 1.03
N GLY A 5 -8.62 -7.63 1.46
CA GLY A 5 -9.56 -7.93 2.54
C GLY A 5 -10.57 -9.02 2.18
N GLU A 6 -10.95 -9.09 0.90
CA GLU A 6 -11.84 -10.12 0.34
C GLU A 6 -11.12 -11.47 0.10
N ASP A 7 -9.79 -11.52 0.09
CA ASP A 7 -9.00 -12.73 -0.19
C ASP A 7 -8.95 -13.65 1.05
N THR A 8 -9.66 -14.78 0.98
CA THR A 8 -9.72 -15.79 2.04
C THR A 8 -8.42 -16.58 2.22
N ASN A 9 -7.47 -16.48 1.29
CA ASN A 9 -6.14 -17.09 1.44
C ASN A 9 -5.20 -16.28 2.35
N LEU A 10 -5.61 -15.09 2.77
CA LEU A 10 -4.87 -14.27 3.72
C LEU A 10 -5.30 -14.55 5.15
N PRO A 11 -4.37 -14.46 6.12
CA PRO A 11 -4.71 -14.57 7.54
C PRO A 11 -5.81 -13.58 7.95
N LEU A 12 -6.70 -14.02 8.84
CA LEU A 12 -7.94 -13.29 9.13
C LEU A 12 -7.70 -11.85 9.61
N LEU A 13 -6.75 -11.62 10.51
CA LEU A 13 -6.45 -10.26 10.99
C LEU A 13 -5.74 -9.41 9.94
N GLU A 14 -5.11 -10.00 8.92
CA GLU A 14 -4.61 -9.25 7.76
C GLU A 14 -5.76 -8.76 6.88
N ARG A 15 -6.82 -9.57 6.71
CA ARG A 15 -8.02 -9.16 5.98
C ARG A 15 -8.71 -7.97 6.67
N VAL A 16 -8.82 -8.02 8.00
CA VAL A 16 -9.28 -6.89 8.83
C VAL A 16 -8.38 -5.68 8.69
N ARG A 17 -7.05 -5.87 8.70
CA ARG A 17 -6.07 -4.80 8.47
C ARG A 17 -6.29 -4.11 7.14
N TYR A 18 -6.49 -4.86 6.05
CA TYR A 18 -6.74 -4.27 4.74
C TYR A 18 -8.05 -3.49 4.66
N LEU A 19 -9.12 -3.98 5.31
CA LEU A 19 -10.37 -3.22 5.42
C LEU A 19 -10.15 -1.87 6.14
N ALA A 20 -9.44 -1.88 7.28
CA ALA A 20 -9.11 -0.67 8.03
C ALA A 20 -8.24 0.30 7.20
N ILE A 21 -7.26 -0.22 6.45
CA ILE A 21 -6.41 0.58 5.55
C ILE A 21 -7.24 1.22 4.43
N VAL A 22 -8.20 0.51 3.84
CA VAL A 22 -9.06 1.06 2.78
C VAL A 22 -9.92 2.20 3.34
N ALA A 23 -10.50 2.02 4.53
CA ALA A 23 -11.27 3.06 5.20
C ALA A 23 -10.42 4.31 5.48
N ALA A 24 -9.21 4.15 6.02
CA ALA A 24 -8.30 5.26 6.28
C ALA A 24 -7.86 5.98 4.98
N ASN A 25 -7.56 5.23 3.91
CA ASN A 25 -7.23 5.82 2.61
C ASN A 25 -8.41 6.57 1.99
N LEU A 26 -9.64 6.09 2.21
CA LEU A 26 -10.84 6.77 1.75
C LEU A 26 -11.03 8.08 2.51
N ASP A 27 -10.82 8.08 3.83
CA ASP A 27 -10.82 9.31 4.65
C ASP A 27 -9.83 10.34 4.07
N GLU A 28 -8.56 9.96 3.86
CA GLU A 28 -7.54 10.86 3.27
C GLU A 28 -7.95 11.35 1.87
N PHE A 29 -8.50 10.46 1.03
CA PHE A 29 -8.97 10.83 -0.30
C PHE A 29 -10.04 11.92 -0.26
N PHE A 30 -10.99 11.85 0.67
CA PHE A 30 -11.97 12.91 0.87
C PHE A 30 -11.33 14.19 1.41
N GLN A 31 -10.50 14.09 2.45
CA GLN A 31 -9.82 15.23 3.07
C GLN A 31 -8.93 16.02 2.10
N VAL A 32 -8.34 15.36 1.10
CA VAL A 32 -7.36 15.98 0.20
C VAL A 32 -7.91 16.18 -1.21
N ARG A 33 -8.40 15.12 -1.86
CA ARG A 33 -8.76 15.17 -3.29
C ARG A 33 -10.15 15.74 -3.51
N VAL A 34 -11.14 15.26 -2.76
CA VAL A 34 -12.51 15.80 -2.86
C VAL A 34 -12.56 17.23 -2.36
N ALA A 35 -11.83 17.54 -1.29
CA ALA A 35 -11.65 18.92 -0.81
C ALA A 35 -11.14 19.86 -1.92
N GLY A 36 -10.04 19.50 -2.58
CA GLY A 36 -9.48 20.32 -3.66
C GLY A 36 -10.43 20.50 -4.85
N LEU A 37 -11.20 19.47 -5.22
CA LEU A 37 -12.21 19.59 -6.27
C LEU A 37 -13.37 20.54 -5.87
N ARG A 38 -13.83 20.47 -4.62
CA ARG A 38 -14.88 21.39 -4.12
C ARG A 38 -14.38 22.83 -4.04
N GLU A 39 -13.12 23.04 -3.65
CA GLU A 39 -12.50 24.37 -3.66
C GLU A 39 -12.39 24.93 -5.09
N GLN A 40 -11.96 24.11 -6.05
CA GLN A 40 -11.96 24.49 -7.47
C GLN A 40 -13.37 24.88 -7.94
N LEU A 41 -14.39 24.09 -7.59
CA LEU A 41 -15.77 24.38 -7.93
C LEU A 41 -16.25 25.72 -7.32
N ALA A 42 -15.95 25.96 -6.05
CA ALA A 42 -16.33 27.19 -5.34
C ALA A 42 -15.62 28.44 -5.89
N SER A 43 -14.39 28.28 -6.39
CA SER A 43 -13.61 29.39 -6.97
C SER A 43 -14.13 29.86 -8.34
N GLY A 44 -15.04 29.11 -8.97
CA GLY A 44 -15.57 29.43 -10.31
C GLY A 44 -14.53 29.31 -11.43
N VAL A 45 -13.35 28.76 -11.16
CA VAL A 45 -12.31 28.51 -12.16
C VAL A 45 -12.73 27.29 -12.98
N GLU A 46 -13.50 27.52 -14.04
CA GLU A 46 -13.72 26.53 -15.09
C GLU A 46 -12.42 26.37 -15.90
N LEU A 47 -11.53 25.49 -15.44
CA LEU A 47 -10.53 24.92 -16.33
C LEU A 47 -11.30 24.13 -17.40
N GLN A 48 -11.13 24.48 -18.68
CA GLN A 48 -11.66 23.65 -19.76
C GLN A 48 -11.21 22.20 -19.53
N PRO A 49 -12.14 21.26 -19.30
CA PRO A 49 -11.77 19.87 -19.10
C PRO A 49 -11.16 19.36 -20.40
N ARG A 50 -9.88 18.98 -20.35
CA ARG A 50 -9.30 18.09 -21.38
C ARG A 50 -9.52 16.62 -21.04
N ASP A 51 -9.86 16.34 -19.79
CA ASP A 51 -10.50 15.10 -19.36
C ASP A 51 -11.98 15.18 -19.71
N GLU A 52 -12.62 14.07 -20.07
CA GLU A 52 -14.02 14.05 -20.54
C GLU A 52 -15.05 14.58 -19.49
N LEU A 53 -14.64 14.79 -18.22
CA LEU A 53 -15.52 15.15 -17.11
C LEU A 53 -15.17 16.52 -16.49
N THR A 54 -16.17 17.40 -16.41
CA THR A 54 -16.17 18.61 -15.59
C THR A 54 -16.06 18.29 -14.09
N VAL A 55 -15.64 19.26 -13.26
CA VAL A 55 -15.55 19.09 -11.80
C VAL A 55 -16.86 18.56 -11.16
N PRO A 56 -18.05 19.08 -11.49
CA PRO A 56 -19.31 18.50 -10.99
C PRO A 56 -19.54 17.04 -11.40
N GLN A 57 -19.19 16.68 -12.64
CA GLN A 57 -19.28 15.30 -13.12
C GLN A 57 -18.26 14.40 -12.40
N GLN A 58 -17.04 14.88 -12.14
CA GLN A 58 -16.06 14.15 -11.34
C GLN A 58 -16.54 13.90 -9.92
N LEU A 59 -17.09 14.92 -9.24
CA LEU A 59 -17.65 14.78 -7.89
C LEU A 59 -18.81 13.76 -7.86
N THR A 60 -19.67 13.78 -8.88
CA THR A 60 -20.76 12.80 -9.05
C THR A 60 -20.21 11.38 -9.21
N ALA A 61 -19.25 11.18 -10.12
CA ALA A 61 -18.64 9.87 -10.37
C ALA A 61 -17.87 9.35 -9.13
N ILE A 62 -17.21 10.24 -8.40
CA ILE A 62 -16.53 9.94 -7.13
C ILE A 62 -17.55 9.45 -6.10
N ARG A 63 -18.65 10.18 -5.91
CA ARG A 63 -19.70 9.81 -4.95
C ARG A 63 -20.25 8.42 -5.25
N ASP A 64 -20.59 8.15 -6.50
CA ASP A 64 -21.18 6.86 -6.90
C ASP A 64 -20.19 5.70 -6.72
N ARG A 65 -18.90 5.93 -7.03
CA ARG A 65 -17.85 4.90 -6.86
C ARG A 65 -17.48 4.70 -5.38
N ALA A 66 -17.42 5.76 -4.59
CA ALA A 66 -17.17 5.70 -3.16
C ALA A 66 -18.32 5.00 -2.43
N GLY A 67 -19.57 5.28 -2.80
CA GLY A 67 -20.75 4.58 -2.25
C GLY A 67 -20.69 3.06 -2.52
N LYS A 68 -20.40 2.66 -3.76
CA LYS A 68 -20.19 1.23 -4.11
C LYS A 68 -19.05 0.59 -3.32
N LEU A 69 -17.96 1.34 -3.06
CA LEU A 69 -16.84 0.86 -2.27
C LEU A 69 -17.25 0.68 -0.79
N GLN A 70 -17.97 1.63 -0.22
CA GLN A 70 -18.51 1.59 1.14
C GLN A 70 -19.42 0.37 1.35
N THR A 71 -20.40 0.17 0.46
CA THR A 71 -21.30 -0.99 0.52
C THR A 71 -20.53 -2.32 0.46
N ARG A 72 -19.46 -2.41 -0.32
CA ARG A 72 -18.61 -3.60 -0.36
C ARG A 72 -17.83 -3.80 0.95
N MET A 73 -17.31 -2.73 1.53
CA MET A 73 -16.63 -2.77 2.83
C MET A 73 -17.58 -3.25 3.94
N GLU A 74 -18.80 -2.72 3.98
CA GLU A 74 -19.84 -3.12 4.94
C GLU A 74 -20.18 -4.60 4.80
N ARG A 75 -20.47 -5.08 3.58
CA ARG A 75 -20.76 -6.50 3.32
C ARG A 75 -19.59 -7.41 3.68
N LEU A 76 -18.36 -7.00 3.38
CA LEU A 76 -17.18 -7.77 3.76
C LEU A 76 -17.10 -7.91 5.28
N LEU A 77 -17.31 -6.81 6.01
CA LEU A 77 -17.30 -6.82 7.47
C LEU A 77 -18.41 -7.70 8.05
N SER A 78 -19.67 -7.44 7.68
CA SER A 78 -20.84 -8.08 8.27
C SER A 78 -20.97 -9.56 7.89
N ASN A 79 -20.76 -9.90 6.62
CA ASN A 79 -21.10 -11.23 6.10
C ASN A 79 -19.93 -12.19 6.13
N GLN A 80 -18.69 -11.70 6.31
CA GLN A 80 -17.51 -12.57 6.27
C GLN A 80 -16.59 -12.37 7.47
N LEU A 81 -16.15 -11.13 7.75
CA LEU A 81 -15.11 -10.92 8.77
C LEU A 81 -15.65 -11.11 10.20
N ILE A 82 -16.83 -10.57 10.54
CA ILE A 82 -17.42 -10.76 11.87
C ILE A 82 -17.67 -12.26 12.16
N PRO A 83 -18.32 -13.04 11.26
CA PRO A 83 -18.48 -14.48 11.47
C PRO A 83 -17.15 -15.22 11.62
N ALA A 84 -16.17 -14.98 10.74
CA ALA A 84 -14.87 -15.64 10.81
C ALA A 84 -14.07 -15.28 12.08
N LEU A 85 -14.20 -14.04 12.57
CA LEU A 85 -13.58 -13.64 13.84
C LEU A 85 -14.21 -14.39 15.02
N ALA A 86 -15.54 -14.59 15.00
CA ALA A 86 -16.24 -15.32 16.04
C ALA A 86 -15.81 -16.80 16.11
N GLU A 87 -15.54 -17.45 14.97
CA GLU A 87 -14.97 -18.80 14.91
C GLU A 87 -13.58 -18.88 15.58
N GLU A 88 -12.83 -17.77 15.53
CA GLU A 88 -11.52 -17.61 16.17
C GLU A 88 -11.58 -17.08 17.62
N ASN A 89 -12.78 -17.05 18.22
CA ASN A 89 -13.07 -16.50 19.56
C ASN A 89 -12.73 -15.00 19.71
N ILE A 90 -12.81 -14.24 18.61
CA ILE A 90 -12.71 -12.79 18.59
C ILE A 90 -14.10 -12.23 18.28
N HIS A 91 -14.72 -11.58 19.24
CA HIS A 91 -16.12 -11.17 19.13
C HIS A 91 -16.22 -9.65 19.00
N LEU A 92 -16.78 -9.18 17.90
CA LEU A 92 -17.21 -7.79 17.74
C LEU A 92 -18.73 -7.76 17.92
N VAL A 93 -19.18 -7.29 19.08
CA VAL A 93 -20.59 -7.44 19.51
C VAL A 93 -21.24 -6.10 19.77
N ALA A 94 -22.57 -6.04 19.63
CA ALA A 94 -23.33 -4.88 20.04
C ALA A 94 -23.50 -4.85 21.56
N TRP A 95 -23.79 -3.67 22.10
CA TRP A 95 -24.16 -3.49 23.51
C TRP A 95 -25.27 -4.45 23.95
N ASP A 96 -26.27 -4.64 23.10
CA ASP A 96 -27.45 -5.45 23.39
C ASP A 96 -27.18 -6.97 23.38
N ASP A 97 -26.02 -7.40 22.89
CA ASP A 97 -25.61 -8.81 22.87
C ASP A 97 -24.73 -9.20 24.08
N LEU A 98 -24.40 -8.24 24.95
CA LEU A 98 -23.58 -8.48 26.13
C LEU A 98 -24.34 -9.22 27.23
N ASP A 99 -23.63 -10.12 27.92
CA ASP A 99 -24.12 -10.72 29.16
C ASP A 99 -24.12 -9.71 30.33
N ASP A 100 -24.89 -10.01 31.37
CA ASP A 100 -25.06 -9.11 32.53
C ASP A 100 -23.73 -8.77 33.24
N GLY A 101 -22.76 -9.71 33.23
CA GLY A 101 -21.45 -9.49 33.83
C GLY A 101 -20.61 -8.52 33.02
N GLN A 102 -20.58 -8.70 31.69
CA GLN A 102 -19.89 -7.82 30.75
C GLN A 102 -20.49 -6.41 30.75
N ARG A 103 -21.82 -6.28 30.77
CA ARG A 103 -22.50 -4.98 30.88
C ARG A 103 -22.07 -4.24 32.13
N LYS A 104 -22.14 -4.90 33.29
CA LYS A 104 -21.73 -4.30 34.56
C LYS A 104 -20.29 -3.78 34.54
N LEU A 105 -19.37 -4.50 33.90
CA LEU A 105 -17.98 -4.06 33.79
C LEU A 105 -17.83 -2.80 32.92
N LEU A 106 -18.63 -2.66 31.87
CA LEU A 106 -18.67 -1.46 31.04
C LEU A 106 -19.41 -0.31 31.71
N ASP A 107 -20.44 -0.59 32.52
CA ASP A 107 -21.11 0.42 33.34
C ASP A 107 -20.10 1.05 34.33
N ASP A 108 -19.36 0.21 35.06
CA ASP A 108 -18.32 0.64 36.00
C ASP A 108 -17.20 1.42 35.30
N LEU A 109 -16.79 0.98 34.10
CA LEU A 109 -15.82 1.69 33.27
C LEU A 109 -16.38 3.03 32.78
N PHE A 110 -17.65 3.06 32.40
CA PHE A 110 -18.31 4.26 31.92
C PHE A 110 -18.31 5.33 33.01
N GLU A 111 -18.78 5.01 34.21
CA GLU A 111 -18.83 5.97 35.32
C GLU A 111 -17.44 6.49 35.71
N ARG A 112 -16.43 5.61 35.74
CA ARG A 112 -15.08 5.93 36.23
C ARG A 112 -14.25 6.71 35.22
N GLU A 113 -14.29 6.34 33.94
CA GLU A 113 -13.31 6.78 32.93
C GLU A 113 -13.94 7.51 31.74
N ILE A 114 -15.17 7.14 31.34
CA ILE A 114 -15.80 7.70 30.14
C ILE A 114 -16.64 8.94 30.49
N PHE A 115 -17.57 8.83 31.43
CA PHE A 115 -18.47 9.91 31.84
C PHE A 115 -17.73 11.22 32.19
N PRO A 116 -16.62 11.22 32.95
CA PRO A 116 -15.94 12.46 33.33
C PRO A 116 -15.35 13.26 32.16
N VAL A 117 -15.14 12.62 31.00
CA VAL A 117 -14.59 13.27 29.80
C VAL A 117 -15.65 13.57 28.74
N LEU A 118 -16.93 13.24 29.00
CA LEU A 118 -18.04 13.56 28.11
C LEU A 118 -18.69 14.88 28.49
N THR A 119 -18.92 15.71 27.46
CA THR A 119 -19.66 16.97 27.60
C THR A 119 -20.80 16.99 26.58
N PRO A 120 -22.08 16.91 27.02
CA PRO A 120 -23.20 17.07 26.11
C PRO A 120 -23.35 18.54 25.70
N LEU A 121 -23.52 18.78 24.40
CA LEU A 121 -23.72 20.13 23.85
C LEU A 121 -25.15 20.23 23.31
N ALA A 122 -26.01 20.94 24.05
CA ALA A 122 -27.35 21.27 23.59
C ALA A 122 -27.29 22.32 22.46
N VAL A 123 -28.15 22.19 21.45
CA VAL A 123 -28.28 23.16 20.36
C VAL A 123 -29.66 23.78 20.42
N ASP A 124 -29.69 25.11 20.52
CA ASP A 124 -30.92 25.92 20.54
C ASP A 124 -30.61 27.37 20.08
N PRO A 125 -31.58 28.28 19.91
CA PRO A 125 -31.32 29.64 19.45
C PRO A 125 -30.34 30.46 20.32
N THR A 126 -30.15 30.07 21.58
CA THR A 126 -29.17 30.68 22.51
C THR A 126 -27.83 29.94 22.56
N HIS A 127 -27.79 28.69 22.10
CA HIS A 127 -26.60 27.84 22.02
C HIS A 127 -26.41 27.36 20.56
N PRO A 128 -25.63 28.10 19.75
CA PRO A 128 -25.48 27.78 18.33
C PRO A 128 -24.81 26.42 18.14
N PHE A 129 -25.03 25.82 16.96
CA PHE A 129 -24.46 24.53 16.63
C PHE A 129 -22.92 24.58 16.71
N PRO A 130 -22.29 23.65 17.46
CA PRO A 130 -20.86 23.70 17.71
C PRO A 130 -20.05 23.26 16.49
N TYR A 131 -18.82 23.76 16.39
CA TYR A 131 -17.86 23.25 15.43
C TYR A 131 -17.61 21.74 15.63
N ILE A 132 -17.51 20.97 14.55
CA ILE A 132 -17.23 19.53 14.56
C ILE A 132 -15.88 19.27 13.91
N SER A 133 -14.94 18.79 14.71
CA SER A 133 -13.58 18.39 14.27
C SER A 133 -13.63 17.31 13.20
N SER A 134 -12.68 17.36 12.27
CA SER A 134 -12.54 16.35 11.21
C SER A 134 -12.34 14.94 11.78
N LEU A 135 -12.92 13.94 11.13
CA LEU A 135 -12.91 12.51 11.48
C LEU A 135 -13.48 12.15 12.86
N SER A 136 -14.05 13.13 13.59
CA SER A 136 -14.66 12.91 14.90
C SER A 136 -15.95 12.10 14.77
N LEU A 137 -16.06 11.03 15.55
CA LEU A 137 -17.31 10.31 15.77
C LEU A 137 -18.17 11.08 16.80
N ASN A 138 -19.46 11.17 16.57
CA ASN A 138 -20.41 11.90 17.40
C ASN A 138 -21.73 11.14 17.49
N LEU A 139 -22.52 11.42 18.52
CA LEU A 139 -23.92 11.01 18.64
C LEU A 139 -24.82 12.24 18.47
N ALA A 140 -25.78 12.14 17.56
CA ALA A 140 -26.91 13.04 17.41
C ALA A 140 -28.03 12.54 18.32
N VAL A 141 -28.30 13.26 19.41
CA VAL A 141 -29.23 12.84 20.47
C VAL A 141 -30.44 13.76 20.46
N THR A 142 -31.63 13.18 20.31
CA THR A 142 -32.90 13.88 20.52
C THR A 142 -33.36 13.59 21.94
N VAL A 143 -33.52 14.65 22.75
CA VAL A 143 -33.99 14.54 24.13
C VAL A 143 -35.29 15.29 24.31
N ARG A 144 -36.17 14.79 25.17
CA ARG A 144 -37.47 15.41 25.47
C ARG A 144 -37.56 15.77 26.95
N ASP A 145 -37.93 17.01 27.22
CA ASP A 145 -38.21 17.47 28.59
C ASP A 145 -39.48 16.77 29.12
N ARG A 146 -39.33 16.01 30.22
CA ARG A 146 -40.44 15.23 30.82
C ARG A 146 -41.62 16.09 31.27
N LYS A 147 -41.37 17.35 31.62
CA LYS A 147 -42.38 18.30 32.11
C LYS A 147 -42.99 19.11 30.98
N ARG A 148 -42.16 19.60 30.06
CA ARG A 148 -42.58 20.55 29.00
C ARG A 148 -42.96 19.88 27.69
N ARG A 149 -42.63 18.59 27.50
CA ARG A 149 -42.81 17.83 26.24
C ARG A 149 -42.18 18.50 25.01
N ILE A 150 -41.14 19.32 25.22
CA ILE A 150 -40.36 19.95 24.16
C ILE A 150 -39.19 19.04 23.84
N GLU A 151 -39.03 18.71 22.56
CA GLU A 151 -37.87 18.00 22.04
C GLU A 151 -36.73 18.99 21.77
N ARG A 152 -35.50 18.55 22.04
CA ARG A 152 -34.28 19.31 21.84
C ARG A 152 -33.22 18.41 21.24
N PHE A 153 -32.40 18.99 20.39
CA PHE A 153 -31.22 18.34 19.86
C PHE A 153 -30.03 18.58 20.80
N ALA A 154 -29.24 17.53 21.00
CA ALA A 154 -27.95 17.60 21.64
C ALA A 154 -26.93 16.76 20.87
N ARG A 155 -25.68 17.22 20.89
CA ARG A 155 -24.53 16.49 20.37
C ARG A 155 -23.72 15.93 21.54
N VAL A 156 -23.31 14.67 21.43
CA VAL A 156 -22.27 14.10 22.29
C VAL A 156 -21.07 13.72 21.42
N LYS A 157 -19.91 14.36 21.63
CA LYS A 157 -18.67 14.01 20.92
C LYS A 157 -18.09 12.76 21.56
N VAL A 158 -17.67 11.78 20.76
CA VAL A 158 -16.85 10.66 21.25
C VAL A 158 -15.39 11.14 21.31
N PRO A 159 -14.78 11.27 22.50
CA PRO A 159 -13.41 11.77 22.62
C PRO A 159 -12.39 10.80 21.98
N PRO A 160 -11.44 11.29 21.17
CA PRO A 160 -10.47 10.43 20.48
C PRO A 160 -9.46 9.76 21.42
N LEU A 161 -9.35 10.24 22.67
CA LEU A 161 -8.54 9.62 23.72
C LEU A 161 -9.13 8.28 24.19
N LEU A 162 -10.42 8.04 23.98
CA LEU A 162 -11.04 6.77 24.32
C LEU A 162 -10.73 5.72 23.24
N PRO A 163 -10.51 4.45 23.62
CA PRO A 163 -10.39 3.37 22.66
C PRO A 163 -11.64 3.28 21.78
N ARG A 164 -11.46 3.11 20.45
CA ARG A 164 -12.58 2.92 19.51
C ARG A 164 -13.48 1.75 19.90
N PHE A 165 -12.88 0.68 20.41
CA PHE A 165 -13.54 -0.53 20.88
C PHE A 165 -13.12 -0.80 22.32
N LEU A 166 -14.10 -1.01 23.19
CA LEU A 166 -13.91 -1.33 24.59
C LEU A 166 -13.94 -2.85 24.78
N ASN A 167 -13.11 -3.34 25.70
CA ASN A 167 -13.04 -4.75 26.04
C ASN A 167 -13.53 -4.95 27.49
N PRO A 168 -14.72 -5.54 27.71
CA PRO A 168 -15.30 -5.70 29.04
C PRO A 168 -14.59 -6.73 29.92
N SER A 169 -14.03 -7.81 29.35
CA SER A 169 -13.76 -9.03 30.12
C SER A 169 -12.36 -9.63 29.91
N GLY A 170 -11.43 -8.95 29.25
CA GLY A 170 -10.07 -9.47 28.99
C GLY A 170 -10.03 -10.62 27.97
N ALA A 171 -11.17 -11.26 27.68
CA ALA A 171 -11.42 -12.04 26.48
C ALA A 171 -11.35 -11.15 25.24
N ALA A 172 -11.24 -11.73 24.04
CA ALA A 172 -11.19 -10.94 22.79
C ALA A 172 -12.59 -10.45 22.34
N THR A 173 -13.38 -9.93 23.28
CA THR A 173 -14.68 -9.29 23.04
C THR A 173 -14.52 -7.79 22.94
N PHE A 174 -15.10 -7.19 21.91
CA PHE A 174 -14.96 -5.78 21.56
C PHE A 174 -16.33 -5.16 21.34
N VAL A 175 -16.57 -4.02 21.99
CA VAL A 175 -17.83 -3.27 21.91
C VAL A 175 -17.53 -1.86 21.40
N PRO A 176 -18.25 -1.35 20.38
CA PRO A 176 -18.07 0.02 19.91
C PRO A 176 -18.34 1.03 21.03
N VAL A 177 -17.40 1.96 21.27
CA VAL A 177 -17.48 2.94 22.37
C VAL A 177 -18.74 3.81 22.30
N GLU A 178 -19.18 4.17 21.10
CA GLU A 178 -20.39 4.95 20.86
C GLU A 178 -21.67 4.25 21.32
N GLN A 179 -21.70 2.91 21.32
CA GLN A 179 -22.85 2.15 21.82
C GLN A 179 -22.88 2.15 23.35
N VAL A 180 -21.71 2.04 24.00
CA VAL A 180 -21.62 2.17 25.47
C VAL A 180 -22.04 3.57 25.91
N ILE A 181 -21.62 4.61 25.19
CA ILE A 181 -22.06 5.98 25.44
C ILE A 181 -23.57 6.12 25.21
N ALA A 182 -24.10 5.56 24.11
CA ALA A 182 -25.52 5.61 23.78
C ALA A 182 -26.40 4.96 24.86
N ALA A 183 -25.95 3.83 25.42
CA ALA A 183 -26.64 3.13 26.50
C ALA A 183 -26.72 3.94 27.81
N HIS A 184 -25.80 4.88 28.01
CA HIS A 184 -25.68 5.68 29.23
C HIS A 184 -26.08 7.16 29.05
N LEU A 185 -26.78 7.51 27.97
CA LEU A 185 -27.16 8.90 27.71
C LEU A 185 -28.05 9.49 28.81
N ASP A 186 -28.85 8.68 29.51
CA ASP A 186 -29.66 9.12 30.64
C ASP A 186 -28.84 9.81 31.75
N SER A 187 -27.60 9.35 31.97
CA SER A 187 -26.67 9.95 32.95
C SER A 187 -26.18 11.34 32.51
N LEU A 188 -26.10 11.60 31.20
CA LEU A 188 -25.68 12.89 30.63
C LEU A 188 -26.85 13.89 30.53
N PHE A 189 -28.09 13.42 30.51
CA PHE A 189 -29.28 14.25 30.35
C PHE A 189 -30.29 14.08 31.50
N PRO A 190 -29.91 14.44 32.75
CA PRO A 190 -30.77 14.25 33.90
C PRO A 190 -32.08 15.02 33.76
N GLY A 191 -33.20 14.34 34.03
CA GLY A 191 -34.56 14.92 33.92
C GLY A 191 -35.14 14.96 32.51
N MET A 192 -34.39 14.51 31.50
CA MET A 192 -34.88 14.33 30.13
C MET A 192 -35.29 12.87 29.88
N THR A 193 -35.96 12.63 28.76
CA THR A 193 -36.14 11.30 28.18
C THR A 193 -35.39 11.27 26.85
N ILE A 194 -34.50 10.31 26.67
CA ILE A 194 -33.84 10.07 25.38
C ILE A 194 -34.90 9.56 24.40
N VAL A 195 -35.09 10.28 23.30
CA VAL A 195 -36.02 9.90 22.22
C VAL A 195 -35.29 9.04 21.21
N SER A 196 -34.11 9.47 20.79
CA SER A 196 -33.25 8.72 19.88
C SER A 196 -31.79 9.17 19.97
N SER A 197 -30.88 8.31 19.51
CA SER A 197 -29.45 8.59 19.42
C SER A 197 -28.88 7.89 18.19
N HIS A 198 -28.21 8.64 17.31
CA HIS A 198 -27.66 8.11 16.06
C HIS A 198 -26.21 8.54 15.88
N PRO A 199 -25.28 7.64 15.55
CA PRO A 199 -23.90 8.01 15.30
C PRO A 199 -23.77 8.74 13.96
N PHE A 200 -22.87 9.71 13.92
CA PHE A 200 -22.47 10.40 12.71
C PHE A 200 -21.00 10.85 12.78
N ARG A 201 -20.39 11.03 11.61
CA ARG A 201 -18.98 11.42 11.48
C ARG A 201 -18.82 12.43 10.36
N VAL A 202 -17.93 13.41 10.58
CA VAL A 202 -17.68 14.49 9.63
C VAL A 202 -16.25 14.38 9.11
N THR A 203 -16.05 14.58 7.81
CA THR A 203 -14.73 14.75 7.19
C THR A 203 -14.59 16.16 6.61
N ARG A 204 -13.47 16.81 6.91
CA ARG A 204 -13.12 18.17 6.44
C ARG A 204 -11.83 18.18 5.63
N SER A 205 -11.57 19.26 4.91
CA SER A 205 -10.29 19.47 4.21
C SER A 205 -9.08 19.33 5.16
N ALA A 206 -8.02 18.68 4.70
CA ALA A 206 -6.78 18.50 5.47
C ALA A 206 -6.11 19.84 5.83
N ASP A 207 -6.16 20.84 4.94
CA ASP A 207 -5.55 22.15 5.20
C ASP A 207 -6.30 22.91 6.33
N GLN A 208 -7.60 22.64 6.54
CA GLN A 208 -8.34 23.16 7.70
C GLN A 208 -8.02 22.40 9.00
N ALA A 209 -7.84 21.08 8.91
CA ALA A 209 -7.50 20.27 10.08
C ALA A 209 -6.15 20.69 10.70
N ILE A 210 -5.21 21.19 9.88
CA ILE A 210 -3.92 21.72 10.33
C ILE A 210 -4.08 23.10 10.99
N GLU A 211 -4.91 23.99 10.41
CA GLU A 211 -5.27 25.28 11.05
C GLU A 211 -5.91 25.08 12.45
N GLU A 212 -6.59 23.95 12.68
CA GLU A 212 -7.17 23.59 13.99
C GLU A 212 -6.12 23.20 15.06
N ASP A 213 -5.06 22.47 14.67
CA ASP A 213 -4.06 21.95 15.61
C ASP A 213 -3.01 23.01 16.01
N GLU A 214 -2.75 24.02 15.15
CA GLU A 214 -1.78 25.10 15.41
C GLU A 214 -2.33 26.25 16.28
N ALA A 215 -3.65 26.32 16.49
CA ALA A 215 -4.33 27.40 17.20
C ALA A 215 -4.23 27.26 18.74
N GLY A 216 -3.00 27.37 19.28
CA GLY A 216 -2.74 27.37 20.72
C GLY A 216 -3.13 28.67 21.45
N ASP A 217 -3.41 29.76 20.71
CA ASP A 217 -3.83 31.05 21.29
C ASP A 217 -5.33 31.29 21.05
N LEU A 218 -6.10 31.22 22.13
CA LEU A 218 -7.57 31.26 22.13
C LEU A 218 -8.13 32.54 21.50
N LEU A 219 -7.41 33.66 21.58
CA LEU A 219 -7.87 34.97 21.09
C LEU A 219 -7.73 35.11 19.56
N THR A 220 -6.62 34.65 18.97
CA THR A 220 -6.43 34.65 17.51
C THR A 220 -7.33 33.60 16.85
N ALA A 221 -7.51 32.44 17.49
CA ALA A 221 -8.45 31.42 17.06
C ALA A 221 -9.89 31.92 17.00
N ILE A 222 -10.32 32.76 17.97
CA ILE A 222 -11.67 33.35 18.00
C ILE A 222 -11.86 34.39 16.90
N GLU A 223 -10.87 35.25 16.64
CA GLU A 223 -10.95 36.24 15.55
C GLU A 223 -10.97 35.56 14.16
N GLU A 224 -10.18 34.51 13.96
CA GLU A 224 -10.21 33.70 12.73
C GLU A 224 -11.47 32.82 12.63
N LEU A 225 -12.01 32.29 13.73
CA LEU A 225 -13.29 31.57 13.79
C LEU A 225 -14.47 32.47 13.39
N LEU A 226 -14.42 33.75 13.77
CA LEU A 226 -15.42 34.74 13.38
C LEU A 226 -15.31 35.13 11.90
N GLN A 227 -14.09 35.17 11.34
CA GLN A 227 -13.88 35.40 9.90
C GLN A 227 -14.15 34.15 9.02
N THR A 228 -13.99 32.93 9.55
CA THR A 228 -14.19 31.67 8.81
C THR A 228 -15.66 31.30 8.60
N ARG A 229 -16.60 31.90 9.34
CA ARG A 229 -18.05 31.74 9.11
C ARG A 229 -18.52 32.09 7.69
N HIS A 230 -17.69 32.77 6.89
CA HIS A 230 -18.06 33.24 5.55
C HIS A 230 -17.25 32.60 4.40
N ARG A 231 -16.45 31.57 4.66
CA ARG A 231 -15.86 30.76 3.58
C ARG A 231 -16.69 29.49 3.39
N ALA A 232 -17.23 29.31 2.18
CA ALA A 232 -18.01 28.15 1.75
C ALA A 232 -17.46 26.83 2.32
N SER A 233 -18.35 25.98 2.82
CA SER A 233 -18.07 24.87 3.73
C SER A 233 -16.89 23.98 3.27
N LYS A 234 -15.77 24.07 4.01
CA LYS A 234 -14.61 23.15 3.92
C LYS A 234 -14.93 21.71 4.41
N LEU A 235 -16.19 21.43 4.78
CA LEU A 235 -16.71 20.10 5.07
C LEU A 235 -16.93 19.36 3.75
N VAL A 236 -16.43 18.14 3.62
CA VAL A 236 -16.43 17.40 2.34
C VAL A 236 -17.31 16.16 2.35
N ARG A 237 -17.54 15.58 3.53
CA ARG A 237 -18.36 14.37 3.71
C ARG A 237 -19.01 14.34 5.10
N LEU A 238 -20.29 13.98 5.14
CA LEU A 238 -21.03 13.62 6.35
C LEU A 238 -21.41 12.13 6.24
N GLU A 239 -20.93 11.31 7.17
CA GLU A 239 -21.28 9.91 7.29
C GLU A 239 -22.35 9.77 8.38
N VAL A 240 -23.46 9.11 8.07
CA VAL A 240 -24.58 8.87 9.01
C VAL A 240 -25.00 7.41 8.99
N ASP A 241 -25.49 6.95 10.13
CA ASP A 241 -26.17 5.66 10.24
C ASP A 241 -27.54 5.69 9.52
N GLU A 242 -27.91 4.59 8.86
CA GLU A 242 -29.17 4.46 8.12
C GLU A 242 -30.41 4.61 9.00
N THR A 243 -30.31 4.34 10.30
CA THR A 243 -31.42 4.52 11.24
C THR A 243 -31.70 5.98 11.59
N MET A 244 -30.84 6.93 11.17
CA MET A 244 -31.01 8.35 11.47
C MET A 244 -32.29 8.90 10.83
N PRO A 245 -33.22 9.47 11.62
CA PRO A 245 -34.43 10.09 11.09
C PRO A 245 -34.11 11.28 10.18
N GLU A 246 -34.84 11.39 9.07
CA GLU A 246 -34.68 12.49 8.10
C GLU A 246 -34.71 13.89 8.75
N PRO A 247 -35.58 14.21 9.74
CA PRO A 247 -35.55 15.52 10.39
C PRO A 247 -34.24 15.84 11.13
N VAL A 248 -33.56 14.81 11.67
CA VAL A 248 -32.27 14.97 12.33
C VAL A 248 -31.17 15.17 11.30
N LEU A 249 -31.23 14.43 10.18
CA LEU A 249 -30.29 14.60 9.07
C LEU A 249 -30.42 15.99 8.43
N ASP A 250 -31.64 16.46 8.17
CA ASP A 250 -31.91 17.79 7.62
C ASP A 250 -31.34 18.88 8.54
N LEU A 251 -31.55 18.76 9.86
CA LEU A 251 -30.95 19.66 10.84
C LEU A 251 -29.42 19.68 10.75
N LEU A 252 -28.77 18.51 10.68
CA LEU A 252 -27.31 18.43 10.54
C LEU A 252 -26.83 19.05 9.22
N MET A 253 -27.56 18.85 8.12
CA MET A 253 -27.23 19.40 6.82
C MET A 253 -27.34 20.93 6.80
N ASP A 254 -28.43 21.47 7.36
CA ASP A 254 -28.69 22.90 7.45
C ASP A 254 -27.64 23.60 8.34
N GLU A 255 -27.39 23.08 9.54
CA GLU A 255 -26.41 23.65 10.48
C GLU A 255 -24.97 23.59 9.96
N MET A 256 -24.63 22.58 9.16
CA MET A 256 -23.31 22.44 8.56
C MET A 256 -23.17 23.12 7.19
N GLY A 257 -24.27 23.58 6.60
CA GLY A 257 -24.29 24.19 5.27
C GLY A 257 -23.79 23.24 4.17
N ILE A 258 -24.31 22.00 4.17
CA ILE A 258 -23.94 20.96 3.21
C ILE A 258 -25.15 20.41 2.45
N GLY A 259 -24.92 19.95 1.23
CA GLY A 259 -25.95 19.30 0.40
C GLY A 259 -26.01 17.79 0.60
N ARG A 260 -27.11 17.18 0.12
CA ARG A 260 -27.29 15.71 0.13
C ARG A 260 -26.21 14.97 -0.67
N ASP A 261 -25.56 15.65 -1.61
CA ASP A 261 -24.41 15.14 -2.37
C ASP A 261 -23.18 14.82 -1.49
N GLN A 262 -23.12 15.37 -0.28
CA GLN A 262 -22.04 15.17 0.69
C GLN A 262 -22.37 14.12 1.75
N VAL A 263 -23.60 13.60 1.76
CA VAL A 263 -24.06 12.63 2.76
C VAL A 263 -23.79 11.21 2.26
N GLN A 264 -23.20 10.40 3.13
CA GLN A 264 -23.01 8.97 2.94
C GLN A 264 -23.70 8.21 4.07
N THR A 265 -24.74 7.47 3.70
CA THR A 265 -25.48 6.60 4.62
C THR A 265 -24.82 5.23 4.71
N GLN A 266 -24.67 4.71 5.92
CA GLN A 266 -24.05 3.41 6.20
C GLN A 266 -25.01 2.52 7.01
N THR A 267 -24.98 1.23 6.72
CA THR A 267 -25.88 0.24 7.36
C THR A 267 -25.30 -0.40 8.63
N GLY A 268 -24.10 0.03 9.04
CA GLY A 268 -23.38 -0.56 10.16
C GLY A 268 -22.35 0.39 10.76
N LEU A 269 -21.25 -0.17 11.28
CA LEU A 269 -20.25 0.61 12.01
C LEU A 269 -19.63 1.74 11.19
N LEU A 270 -19.73 2.96 11.70
CA LEU A 270 -18.95 4.10 11.20
C LEU A 270 -17.48 3.99 11.65
N ALA A 271 -16.63 4.77 10.97
CA ALA A 271 -15.21 4.89 11.30
C ALA A 271 -14.45 3.55 11.28
N LEU A 272 -14.63 2.78 10.19
CA LEU A 272 -14.02 1.45 10.00
C LEU A 272 -12.48 1.42 10.09
N ALA A 273 -11.80 2.57 9.92
CA ALA A 273 -10.36 2.68 10.15
C ALA A 273 -9.95 2.24 11.58
N GLY A 274 -10.85 2.40 12.55
CA GLY A 274 -10.63 1.99 13.93
C GLY A 274 -10.53 0.47 14.14
N LEU A 275 -10.93 -0.35 13.16
CA LEU A 275 -10.75 -1.82 13.20
C LEU A 275 -9.27 -2.23 13.28
N SER A 276 -8.35 -1.33 12.96
CA SER A 276 -6.91 -1.53 13.11
C SER A 276 -6.49 -1.98 14.53
N VAL A 277 -7.26 -1.61 15.57
CA VAL A 277 -7.05 -2.06 16.96
C VAL A 277 -7.04 -3.59 17.08
N LEU A 278 -7.90 -4.29 16.33
CA LEU A 278 -7.97 -5.75 16.36
C LEU A 278 -6.66 -6.40 15.86
N THR A 279 -5.92 -5.71 15.00
CA THR A 279 -4.67 -6.21 14.41
C THR A 279 -3.49 -6.16 15.39
N ALA A 280 -3.67 -5.53 16.55
CA ALA A 280 -2.70 -5.49 17.65
C ALA A 280 -2.90 -6.63 18.67
N LEU A 281 -3.93 -7.47 18.50
CA LEU A 281 -4.13 -8.66 19.31
C LEU A 281 -2.89 -9.58 19.25
N PRO A 282 -2.53 -10.27 20.35
CA PRO A 282 -1.41 -11.22 20.38
C PRO A 282 -1.75 -12.56 19.70
N ARG A 283 -2.34 -12.50 18.50
CA ARG A 283 -2.74 -13.65 17.66
C ARG A 283 -1.88 -13.70 16.40
N VAL A 284 -0.60 -14.03 16.60
CA VAL A 284 0.40 -14.11 15.51
C VAL A 284 0.06 -15.17 14.46
N ASP A 285 -0.75 -16.15 14.84
CA ASP A 285 -1.32 -17.20 14.00
C ASP A 285 -2.34 -16.65 12.98
N LEU A 286 -3.00 -15.53 13.30
CA LEU A 286 -3.97 -14.86 12.41
C LEU A 286 -3.37 -13.70 11.61
N LEU A 287 -2.04 -13.53 11.67
CA LEU A 287 -1.29 -12.48 11.00
C LEU A 287 -0.28 -13.06 10.01
N HIS A 288 0.26 -12.23 9.13
CA HIS A 288 1.40 -12.62 8.32
C HIS A 288 2.58 -12.98 9.22
N ARG A 289 3.22 -14.12 8.93
CA ARG A 289 4.48 -14.49 9.59
C ARG A 289 5.47 -13.32 9.50
N PRO A 290 6.01 -12.83 10.62
CA PRO A 290 6.98 -11.75 10.62
C PRO A 290 8.18 -12.10 9.74
N TRP A 291 8.55 -11.18 8.84
CA TRP A 291 9.77 -11.31 8.05
C TRP A 291 10.94 -10.79 8.89
N GLN A 292 12.04 -11.52 8.91
CA GLN A 292 13.30 -11.09 9.53
C GLN A 292 14.23 -10.57 8.43
N PRO A 293 14.47 -9.25 8.36
CA PRO A 293 15.32 -8.68 7.32
C PRO A 293 16.75 -9.22 7.38
N THR A 294 17.32 -9.49 6.22
CA THR A 294 18.67 -10.07 6.10
C THR A 294 19.75 -9.00 6.11
N THR A 295 20.96 -9.35 6.56
CA THR A 295 22.12 -8.46 6.43
C THR A 295 22.85 -8.78 5.14
N GLN A 296 23.26 -7.75 4.37
CA GLN A 296 24.05 -8.00 3.17
C GLN A 296 25.41 -8.63 3.53
N PRO A 297 25.91 -9.62 2.77
CA PRO A 297 27.16 -10.31 3.09
C PRO A 297 28.36 -9.39 3.27
N ILE A 298 28.39 -8.30 2.48
CA ILE A 298 29.47 -7.30 2.56
C ILE A 298 29.53 -6.58 3.91
N PHE A 299 28.40 -6.48 4.61
CA PHE A 299 28.32 -5.90 5.96
C PHE A 299 28.34 -6.95 7.08
N ALA A 300 28.05 -8.22 6.78
CA ALA A 300 27.97 -9.29 7.76
C ALA A 300 29.34 -9.72 8.34
N GLN A 301 30.43 -9.48 7.61
CA GLN A 301 31.78 -9.87 8.00
C GLN A 301 32.73 -8.67 7.93
N LEU A 302 32.67 -7.76 8.90
CA LEU A 302 33.70 -6.73 9.07
C LEU A 302 34.89 -7.35 9.81
N GLY A 303 36.09 -7.24 9.22
CA GLY A 303 37.33 -7.62 9.90
C GLY A 303 37.62 -6.72 11.10
N ALA A 304 38.56 -7.13 11.95
CA ALA A 304 38.99 -6.31 13.09
C ALA A 304 39.52 -4.95 12.60
N GLY A 305 38.85 -3.86 12.99
CA GLY A 305 39.21 -2.49 12.59
C GLY A 305 38.65 -2.03 11.24
N GLU A 306 37.98 -2.89 10.46
CA GLU A 306 37.25 -2.47 9.26
C GLU A 306 35.94 -1.77 9.64
N THR A 307 35.60 -0.75 8.86
CA THR A 307 34.39 0.06 9.00
C THR A 307 33.47 -0.16 7.81
N ILE A 308 32.22 0.29 7.94
CA ILE A 308 31.25 0.29 6.84
C ILE A 308 31.74 1.13 5.64
N PHE A 309 32.52 2.19 5.90
CA PHE A 309 33.10 3.04 4.86
C PHE A 309 34.10 2.28 3.99
N ASP A 310 34.92 1.42 4.60
CA ASP A 310 35.90 0.61 3.87
C ASP A 310 35.19 -0.37 2.90
N ARG A 311 34.02 -0.87 3.29
CA ARG A 311 33.16 -1.69 2.43
C ARG A 311 32.51 -0.91 1.29
N ILE A 312 32.02 0.30 1.56
CA ILE A 312 31.43 1.17 0.53
C ILE A 312 32.51 1.64 -0.47
N ARG A 313 33.75 1.86 -0.01
CA ARG A 313 34.89 2.22 -0.87
C ARG A 313 35.26 1.08 -1.84
N GLN A 314 35.06 -0.18 -1.43
CA GLN A 314 35.37 -1.35 -2.27
C GLN A 314 34.41 -1.47 -3.46
N ARG A 315 33.12 -1.17 -3.29
CA ARG A 315 32.10 -1.19 -4.34
C ARG A 315 30.79 -0.54 -3.89
N ASP A 316 29.93 -0.22 -4.86
CA ASP A 316 28.58 0.25 -4.54
C ASP A 316 27.72 -0.86 -3.96
N ILE A 317 26.77 -0.47 -3.11
CA ILE A 317 25.89 -1.37 -2.38
C ILE A 317 24.45 -0.89 -2.54
N LEU A 318 23.66 -1.65 -3.28
CA LEU A 318 22.22 -1.45 -3.40
C LEU A 318 21.50 -2.21 -2.28
N VAL A 319 20.75 -1.50 -1.45
CA VAL A 319 19.92 -2.04 -0.37
C VAL A 319 18.48 -2.16 -0.86
N HIS A 320 17.81 -3.27 -0.59
CA HIS A 320 16.40 -3.51 -0.93
C HIS A 320 15.56 -3.81 0.32
N LEU A 321 14.92 -2.79 0.85
CA LEU A 321 14.02 -2.86 2.01
C LEU A 321 12.64 -3.35 1.57
N PRO A 322 11.87 -4.05 2.42
CA PRO A 322 12.19 -4.51 3.78
C PRO A 322 12.95 -5.85 3.80
N TYR A 323 13.35 -6.36 2.64
CA TYR A 323 13.97 -7.69 2.50
C TYR A 323 15.36 -7.75 3.15
N GLU A 324 16.11 -6.66 3.01
CA GLU A 324 17.37 -6.40 3.68
C GLU A 324 17.16 -5.43 4.86
N SER A 325 18.02 -5.53 5.87
CA SER A 325 17.87 -4.83 7.14
C SER A 325 18.30 -3.35 7.02
N PHE A 326 17.39 -2.44 7.39
CA PHE A 326 17.70 -1.02 7.54
C PHE A 326 18.79 -0.78 8.58
N GLY A 327 18.65 -1.40 9.76
CA GLY A 327 19.55 -1.21 10.90
C GLY A 327 21.00 -1.63 10.62
N THR A 328 21.22 -2.64 9.77
CA THR A 328 22.58 -3.12 9.40
C THR A 328 23.12 -2.50 8.11
N SER A 329 22.35 -1.61 7.46
CA SER A 329 22.74 -0.95 6.21
C SER A 329 22.69 0.57 6.33
N VAL A 330 21.58 1.21 5.94
CA VAL A 330 21.41 2.67 5.94
C VAL A 330 21.48 3.24 7.36
N GLY A 331 20.85 2.58 8.33
CA GLY A 331 20.95 2.95 9.74
C GLY A 331 22.38 2.83 10.27
N ALA A 332 23.05 1.71 9.96
CA ALA A 332 24.45 1.49 10.33
C ALA A 332 25.40 2.52 9.71
N PHE A 333 25.15 2.96 8.47
CA PHE A 333 25.93 3.99 7.79
C PHE A 333 25.92 5.32 8.56
N ILE A 334 24.73 5.80 8.94
CA ILE A 334 24.60 7.05 9.71
C ILE A 334 25.17 6.90 11.12
N ALA A 335 24.90 5.77 11.78
CA ALA A 335 25.43 5.50 13.12
C ALA A 335 26.96 5.41 13.13
N ALA A 336 27.57 4.79 12.12
CA ALA A 336 29.02 4.73 11.95
C ALA A 336 29.60 6.12 11.71
N ALA A 337 28.95 6.94 10.88
CA ALA A 337 29.38 8.32 10.63
C ALA A 337 29.40 9.17 11.90
N ALA A 338 28.41 9.00 12.77
CA ALA A 338 28.35 9.70 14.05
C ALA A 338 29.50 9.33 15.00
N ARG A 339 29.91 8.05 15.01
CA ARG A 339 30.92 7.51 15.94
C ARG A 339 32.36 7.67 15.45
N ASP A 340 32.60 7.61 14.13
CA ASP A 340 33.95 7.67 13.57
C ASP A 340 34.59 9.05 13.85
N ARG A 341 35.81 9.05 14.41
CA ARG A 341 36.57 10.28 14.72
C ARG A 341 37.13 10.96 13.47
N ASN A 342 37.27 10.21 12.38
CA ASN A 342 37.77 10.70 11.10
C ASN A 342 36.68 11.39 10.26
N VAL A 343 35.40 11.22 10.61
CA VAL A 343 34.30 11.93 9.95
C VAL A 343 34.30 13.38 10.39
N VAL A 344 34.36 14.29 9.43
CA VAL A 344 34.42 15.74 9.66
C VAL A 344 33.07 16.41 9.47
N ALA A 345 32.23 15.89 8.56
CA ALA A 345 30.90 16.44 8.31
C ALA A 345 29.87 15.39 7.90
N ILE A 346 28.61 15.65 8.24
CA ILE A 346 27.44 14.87 7.82
C ILE A 346 26.38 15.85 7.33
N LYS A 347 25.89 15.66 6.10
CA LYS A 347 24.74 16.40 5.54
C LYS A 347 23.62 15.43 5.23
N GLN A 348 22.39 15.69 5.66
CA GLN A 348 21.27 14.76 5.47
C GLN A 348 19.93 15.49 5.28
N THR A 349 19.05 14.93 4.45
CA THR A 349 17.63 15.34 4.38
C THR A 349 16.77 14.52 5.34
N LEU A 350 15.84 15.17 6.03
CA LEU A 350 14.85 14.56 6.92
C LEU A 350 13.44 15.05 6.53
N TYR A 351 12.62 14.11 6.06
CA TYR A 351 11.23 14.38 5.66
C TYR A 351 10.22 13.85 6.70
N ARG A 352 10.51 12.71 7.35
CA ARG A 352 9.76 12.07 8.46
C ARG A 352 10.69 11.13 9.24
N THR A 353 10.67 11.14 10.59
CA THR A 353 11.51 10.26 11.43
C THR A 353 10.78 9.76 12.69
N SER A 354 11.31 8.73 13.34
CA SER A 354 10.73 8.08 14.54
C SER A 354 11.29 8.64 15.85
N MET A 355 10.48 8.61 16.91
CA MET A 355 10.85 9.01 18.28
C MET A 355 11.95 8.14 18.87
N ALA A 356 12.78 8.74 19.73
CA ALA A 356 13.87 8.09 20.44
C ALA A 356 13.42 6.88 21.27
N ASP A 357 12.21 6.96 21.82
CA ASP A 357 11.65 5.97 22.75
C ASP A 357 10.67 5.03 22.06
N ASP A 358 10.67 5.00 20.73
CA ASP A 358 9.73 4.23 19.94
C ASP A 358 9.98 2.73 20.14
N PRO A 359 9.07 1.97 20.78
CA PRO A 359 9.27 0.56 21.07
C PRO A 359 9.48 -0.28 19.82
N ALA A 360 9.00 0.20 18.66
CA ALA A 360 9.17 -0.45 17.37
C ALA A 360 10.61 -0.39 16.84
N LEU A 361 11.47 0.46 17.40
CA LEU A 361 12.90 0.51 17.06
C LEU A 361 13.66 -0.73 17.54
N GLY A 362 13.13 -1.50 18.51
CA GLY A 362 13.74 -2.76 18.94
C GLY A 362 15.21 -2.66 19.34
N GLY A 363 15.65 -1.48 19.83
CA GLY A 363 17.05 -1.18 20.17
C GLY A 363 17.89 -0.53 19.06
N GLU A 364 17.33 -0.25 17.88
CA GLU A 364 17.98 0.55 16.84
C GLU A 364 18.10 2.02 17.29
N ALA A 365 19.30 2.60 17.20
CA ALA A 365 19.50 4.01 17.54
C ALA A 365 18.76 4.91 16.55
N SER A 366 18.00 5.89 17.04
CA SER A 366 17.33 6.85 16.17
C SER A 366 18.36 7.63 15.35
N ILE A 367 18.03 7.91 14.09
CA ILE A 367 18.87 8.70 13.18
C ILE A 367 19.10 10.10 13.75
N VAL A 368 18.07 10.69 14.38
CA VAL A 368 18.17 11.99 15.05
C VAL A 368 19.20 11.93 16.18
N GLN A 369 19.17 10.87 17.01
CA GLN A 369 20.16 10.69 18.09
C GLN A 369 21.59 10.55 17.53
N SER A 370 21.76 9.85 16.41
CA SER A 370 23.06 9.72 15.76
C SER A 370 23.59 11.08 15.29
N LEU A 371 22.73 11.92 14.70
CA LEU A 371 23.08 13.28 14.25
C LEU A 371 23.40 14.21 15.43
N ILE A 372 22.62 14.16 16.51
CA ILE A 372 22.88 14.88 17.76
C ILE A 372 24.24 14.48 18.35
N ALA A 373 24.53 13.17 18.43
CA ALA A 373 25.80 12.66 18.94
C ALA A 373 26.99 13.10 18.07
N ALA A 374 26.81 13.12 16.74
CA ALA A 374 27.80 13.62 15.80
C ALA A 374 28.14 15.09 16.04
N ALA A 375 27.12 15.96 16.16
CA ALA A 375 27.29 17.39 16.40
C ALA A 375 27.98 17.66 17.75
N ARG A 376 27.53 16.99 18.82
CA ARG A 376 28.16 17.07 20.15
C ARG A 376 29.62 16.59 20.17
N SER A 377 30.00 15.74 19.24
CA SER A 377 31.39 15.29 19.05
C SER A 377 32.24 16.25 18.23
N GLY A 378 31.72 17.43 17.87
CA GLY A 378 32.42 18.47 17.12
C GLY A 378 32.41 18.30 15.59
N LYS A 379 31.58 17.40 15.05
CA LYS A 379 31.41 17.23 13.60
C LYS A 379 30.50 18.32 13.04
N GLN A 380 30.74 18.77 11.81
CA GLN A 380 29.82 19.68 11.14
C GLN A 380 28.59 18.90 10.65
N VAL A 381 27.44 19.11 11.29
CA VAL A 381 26.19 18.43 10.90
C VAL A 381 25.22 19.43 10.29
N VAL A 382 24.74 19.14 9.09
CA VAL A 382 23.71 19.92 8.38
C VAL A 382 22.50 19.03 8.13
N VAL A 383 21.32 19.50 8.51
CA VAL A 383 20.08 18.75 8.32
C VAL A 383 19.05 19.62 7.63
N LEU A 384 18.53 19.15 6.50
CA LEU A 384 17.36 19.76 5.87
C LEU A 384 16.08 19.13 6.43
N VAL A 385 15.24 19.91 7.08
CA VAL A 385 13.97 19.45 7.66
C VAL A 385 12.79 20.06 6.88
N GLU A 386 11.86 19.21 6.46
CA GLU A 386 10.57 19.67 5.92
C GLU A 386 9.56 19.88 7.05
N LEU A 387 9.29 21.14 7.41
CA LEU A 387 8.29 21.47 8.44
C LEU A 387 6.85 21.28 7.97
N ARG A 388 6.56 21.30 6.66
CA ARG A 388 5.19 21.19 6.12
C ARG A 388 4.83 19.76 5.71
N ALA A 389 5.37 18.77 6.41
CA ALA A 389 5.05 17.37 6.20
C ALA A 389 3.74 17.04 6.91
N ARG A 390 2.66 16.91 6.11
CA ARG A 390 1.29 16.65 6.58
C ARG A 390 1.22 15.51 7.59
N PHE A 391 0.57 15.77 8.73
CA PHE A 391 0.29 14.86 9.85
C PHE A 391 1.49 14.52 10.77
N ASP A 392 2.64 15.18 10.59
CA ASP A 392 3.85 14.97 11.40
C ASP A 392 4.49 16.31 11.84
N GLU A 393 3.80 17.44 11.67
CA GLU A 393 4.34 18.79 11.86
C GLU A 393 4.86 19.01 13.30
N GLU A 394 4.09 18.61 14.32
CA GLU A 394 4.47 18.76 15.72
C GLU A 394 5.77 17.99 16.07
N ALA A 395 5.87 16.75 15.58
CA ALA A 395 7.07 15.93 15.75
C ALA A 395 8.28 16.55 15.03
N ASN A 396 8.10 17.02 13.80
CA ASN A 396 9.16 17.67 13.03
C ASN A 396 9.65 18.98 13.68
N MET A 397 8.74 19.77 14.27
CA MET A 397 9.11 20.98 15.04
C MET A 397 9.92 20.64 16.29
N LEU A 398 9.52 19.62 17.04
CA LEU A 398 10.26 19.16 18.21
C LEU A 398 11.68 18.70 17.83
N TRP A 399 11.82 17.95 16.74
CA TRP A 399 13.13 17.49 16.26
C TRP A 399 14.05 18.61 15.82
N ALA A 400 13.50 19.59 15.10
CA ALA A 400 14.28 20.72 14.64
C ALA A 400 14.91 21.46 15.83
N ARG A 401 14.13 21.71 16.90
CA ARG A 401 14.64 22.31 18.14
C ARG A 401 15.74 21.48 18.80
N LEU A 402 15.52 20.17 18.96
CA LEU A 402 16.51 19.28 19.59
C LEU A 402 17.82 19.19 18.79
N LEU A 403 17.73 19.23 17.45
CA LEU A 403 18.89 19.26 16.57
C LEU A 403 19.66 20.60 16.70
N GLU A 404 18.95 21.73 16.66
CA GLU A 404 19.53 23.06 16.83
C GLU A 404 20.26 23.21 18.18
N GLU A 405 19.63 22.78 19.28
CA GLU A 405 20.23 22.80 20.63
C GLU A 405 21.50 21.96 20.72
N ALA A 406 21.61 20.90 19.91
CA ALA A 406 22.80 20.05 19.84
C ALA A 406 23.93 20.62 18.96
N GLY A 407 23.72 21.77 18.32
CA GLY A 407 24.69 22.42 17.42
C GLY A 407 24.60 21.94 15.97
N VAL A 408 23.51 21.29 15.57
CA VAL A 408 23.25 20.94 14.16
C VAL A 408 22.77 22.19 13.41
N HIS A 409 23.29 22.40 12.21
CA HIS A 409 22.77 23.44 11.31
C HIS A 409 21.50 22.94 10.61
N VAL A 410 20.35 23.29 11.19
CA VAL A 410 19.04 22.94 10.64
C VAL A 410 18.62 23.95 9.57
N VAL A 411 18.17 23.45 8.42
CA VAL A 411 17.72 24.25 7.29
C VAL A 411 16.31 23.84 6.91
N TYR A 412 15.42 24.82 6.83
CA TYR A 412 13.99 24.62 6.58
C TYR A 412 13.65 24.72 5.09
N GLY A 413 14.25 23.84 4.29
CA GLY A 413 14.05 23.78 2.84
C GLY A 413 14.43 25.06 2.09
N VAL A 414 14.09 25.10 0.79
CA VAL A 414 14.25 26.30 -0.07
C VAL A 414 12.89 26.98 -0.19
N ALA A 415 12.86 28.32 -0.09
CA ALA A 415 11.62 29.08 -0.21
C ALA A 415 10.86 28.71 -1.50
N GLY A 416 9.60 28.26 -1.34
CA GLY A 416 8.72 27.87 -2.45
C GLY A 416 8.77 26.39 -2.86
N PHE A 417 9.72 25.59 -2.36
CA PHE A 417 9.84 24.17 -2.72
C PHE A 417 9.86 23.25 -1.50
N LYS A 418 9.16 22.12 -1.59
CA LYS A 418 9.26 21.07 -0.57
C LYS A 418 10.45 20.15 -0.85
N THR A 419 11.24 19.85 0.18
CA THR A 419 12.40 18.95 0.02
C THR A 419 11.96 17.50 0.21
N HIS A 420 12.00 16.71 -0.86
CA HIS A 420 11.56 15.30 -0.85
C HIS A 420 12.66 14.32 -1.29
N ALA A 421 13.85 14.80 -1.65
CA ALA A 421 15.05 13.99 -1.82
C ALA A 421 15.41 13.23 -0.52
N LYS A 422 15.87 11.98 -0.64
CA LYS A 422 16.35 11.17 0.50
C LYS A 422 17.82 10.86 0.33
N VAL A 423 18.63 11.83 0.75
CA VAL A 423 20.07 11.81 0.51
C VAL A 423 20.83 12.06 1.81
N ALA A 424 21.96 11.39 1.95
CA ALA A 424 22.90 11.63 3.03
C ALA A 424 24.32 11.63 2.46
N LEU A 425 25.15 12.54 2.96
CA LEU A 425 26.53 12.73 2.55
C LEU A 425 27.40 12.77 3.80
N VAL A 426 28.38 11.88 3.86
CA VAL A 426 29.37 11.78 4.93
C VAL A 426 30.72 12.14 4.36
N VAL A 427 31.38 13.11 5.00
CA VAL A 427 32.70 13.58 4.61
C VAL A 427 33.70 13.07 5.64
N ARG A 428 34.65 12.25 5.21
CA ARG A 428 35.62 11.55 6.07
C ARG A 428 37.04 11.88 5.66
N ARG A 429 37.90 12.19 6.65
CA ARG A 429 39.33 12.41 6.45
C ARG A 429 40.06 11.07 6.50
N GLU A 430 40.75 10.73 5.42
CA GLU A 430 41.58 9.54 5.31
C GLU A 430 43.02 9.94 4.96
N GLY A 431 43.96 8.99 4.90
CA GLY A 431 45.39 9.28 4.78
C GLY A 431 45.78 10.09 3.55
N ASP A 432 45.02 9.98 2.46
CA ASP A 432 45.22 10.63 1.16
C ASP A 432 44.34 11.89 0.96
N GLY A 433 43.47 12.25 1.91
CA GLY A 433 42.66 13.45 1.81
C GLY A 433 41.25 13.31 2.40
N VAL A 434 40.29 13.98 1.77
CA VAL A 434 38.89 13.98 2.20
C VAL A 434 38.06 13.19 1.19
N HIS A 435 37.38 12.16 1.68
CA HIS A 435 36.52 11.29 0.89
C HIS A 435 35.06 11.51 1.23
N ARG A 436 34.20 11.26 0.24
CA ARG A 436 32.75 11.42 0.34
C ARG A 436 32.10 10.05 0.23
N TYR A 437 31.24 9.76 1.19
CA TYR A 437 30.39 8.57 1.19
C TYR A 437 28.94 9.02 1.15
N SER A 438 28.18 8.45 0.24
CA SER A 438 26.85 8.94 -0.11
C SER A 438 25.81 7.85 0.05
N HIS A 439 24.62 8.24 0.50
CA HIS A 439 23.40 7.45 0.41
C HIS A 439 22.37 8.20 -0.42
N ILE A 440 21.73 7.50 -1.38
CA ILE A 440 20.58 8.00 -2.14
C ILE A 440 19.48 6.94 -2.08
N GLY A 441 18.33 7.31 -1.52
CA GLY A 441 17.20 6.40 -1.31
C GLY A 441 15.93 6.80 -2.06
N THR A 442 15.06 5.81 -2.26
CA THR A 442 13.67 6.02 -2.71
C THR A 442 12.73 6.33 -1.54
N GLY A 443 13.10 5.86 -0.34
CA GLY A 443 12.31 5.92 0.89
C GLY A 443 12.91 6.82 1.98
N ASN A 444 12.08 7.16 2.96
CA ASN A 444 12.49 7.99 4.11
C ASN A 444 13.42 7.24 5.07
N TYR A 445 14.15 8.02 5.86
CA TYR A 445 14.99 7.57 6.97
C TYR A 445 14.16 7.22 8.21
N ASN A 446 13.25 6.24 8.09
CA ASN A 446 12.38 5.81 9.19
C ASN A 446 12.36 4.26 9.28
N PRO A 447 12.91 3.68 10.36
CA PRO A 447 12.95 2.23 10.57
C PRO A 447 11.58 1.54 10.57
N LYS A 448 10.51 2.23 11.02
CA LYS A 448 9.14 1.68 10.98
C LYS A 448 8.67 1.48 9.55
N THR A 449 8.75 2.54 8.73
CA THR A 449 8.32 2.46 7.33
C THR A 449 9.24 1.53 6.54
N ALA A 450 10.53 1.45 6.88
CA ALA A 450 11.48 0.53 6.25
C ALA A 450 11.12 -0.97 6.41
N ARG A 451 10.20 -1.32 7.32
CA ARG A 451 9.66 -2.69 7.49
C ARG A 451 8.33 -2.93 6.75
N LEU A 452 7.68 -1.85 6.32
CA LEU A 452 6.35 -1.87 5.70
C LEU A 452 6.38 -1.48 4.22
N TYR A 453 7.36 -0.67 3.82
CA TYR A 453 7.51 -0.08 2.49
C TYR A 453 8.64 -0.80 1.78
N GLU A 454 8.41 -1.12 0.50
CA GLU A 454 9.47 -1.61 -0.36
C GLU A 454 10.25 -0.42 -0.92
N ASP A 455 11.54 -0.33 -0.58
CA ASP A 455 12.39 0.81 -0.90
C ASP A 455 13.79 0.36 -1.30
N LEU A 456 14.46 1.19 -2.10
CA LEU A 456 15.85 1.02 -2.52
C LEU A 456 16.73 2.11 -1.91
N GLY A 457 17.97 1.74 -1.58
CA GLY A 457 19.01 2.67 -1.13
C GLY A 457 20.36 2.35 -1.75
N LEU A 458 20.99 3.32 -2.40
CA LEU A 458 22.35 3.19 -2.94
C LEU A 458 23.35 3.79 -1.96
N LEU A 459 24.27 2.97 -1.44
CA LEU A 459 25.46 3.41 -0.72
C LEU A 459 26.66 3.39 -1.68
N THR A 460 27.37 4.51 -1.80
CA THR A 460 28.46 4.67 -2.78
C THR A 460 29.55 5.61 -2.28
N ALA A 461 30.78 5.37 -2.74
CA ALA A 461 31.93 6.28 -2.60
C ALA A 461 32.32 6.91 -3.95
N ASP A 462 31.44 6.85 -4.97
CA ASP A 462 31.67 7.49 -6.27
C ASP A 462 31.85 9.00 -6.11
N GLU A 463 33.00 9.50 -6.56
CA GLU A 463 33.39 10.89 -6.38
C GLU A 463 32.45 11.86 -7.11
N ALA A 464 31.93 11.49 -8.27
CA ALA A 464 31.04 12.35 -9.05
C ALA A 464 29.65 12.45 -8.40
N ILE A 465 29.13 11.34 -7.85
CA ILE A 465 27.91 11.36 -7.05
C ILE A 465 28.12 12.18 -5.76
N GLY A 466 29.25 11.99 -5.07
CA GLY A 466 29.58 12.77 -3.87
C GLY A 466 29.74 14.26 -4.14
N ALA A 467 30.31 14.63 -5.29
CA ALA A 467 30.41 16.02 -5.74
C ALA A 467 29.03 16.62 -6.03
N ASP A 468 28.18 15.91 -6.79
CA ASP A 468 26.82 16.36 -7.08
C ASP A 468 25.98 16.55 -5.80
N LEU A 469 26.09 15.65 -4.82
CA LEU A 469 25.41 15.84 -3.53
C LEU A 469 25.98 17.03 -2.74
N THR A 470 27.29 17.28 -2.85
CA THR A 470 27.89 18.47 -2.24
C THR A 470 27.30 19.73 -2.84
N ASP A 471 27.22 19.79 -4.17
CA ASP A 471 26.65 20.89 -4.92
C ASP A 471 25.17 21.08 -4.57
N LEU A 472 24.38 19.99 -4.54
CA LEU A 472 22.98 20.00 -4.11
C LEU A 472 22.82 20.60 -2.71
N PHE A 473 23.54 20.09 -1.70
CA PHE A 473 23.43 20.63 -0.35
C PHE A 473 23.87 22.10 -0.26
N ASN A 474 24.86 22.52 -1.04
CA ASN A 474 25.30 23.91 -1.05
C ASN A 474 24.22 24.82 -1.67
N THR A 475 23.56 24.40 -2.76
CA THR A 475 22.42 25.11 -3.34
C THR A 475 21.24 25.18 -2.38
N LEU A 476 20.98 24.11 -1.62
CA LEU A 476 19.88 24.06 -0.66
C LEU A 476 20.12 24.87 0.63
N THR A 477 21.38 25.19 0.94
CA THR A 477 21.75 25.91 2.19
C THR A 477 22.32 27.30 1.96
N GLY A 478 22.66 27.67 0.72
CA GLY A 478 23.29 28.94 0.37
C GLY A 478 22.56 29.68 -0.75
N PHE A 479 23.05 30.88 -1.06
CA PHE A 479 22.62 31.64 -2.23
C PHE A 479 23.58 31.32 -3.39
N GLY A 480 23.14 30.51 -4.34
CA GLY A 480 23.96 30.07 -5.48
C GLY A 480 23.14 29.84 -6.74
N HIS A 481 23.81 29.89 -7.89
CA HIS A 481 23.21 29.46 -9.16
C HIS A 481 23.01 27.94 -9.16
N GLU A 482 22.03 27.45 -9.91
CA GLU A 482 21.80 26.02 -10.07
C GLU A 482 23.01 25.36 -10.75
N PRO A 483 23.62 24.33 -10.13
CA PRO A 483 24.77 23.65 -10.70
C PRO A 483 24.35 22.68 -11.80
N GLU A 484 25.20 22.49 -12.81
CA GLU A 484 25.08 21.36 -13.73
C GLU A 484 25.50 20.08 -13.00
N PHE A 485 24.56 19.16 -12.81
CA PHE A 485 24.82 17.88 -12.16
C PHE A 485 25.40 16.86 -13.15
N ARG A 486 26.35 16.04 -12.68
CA ARG A 486 27.12 15.09 -13.49
C ARG A 486 26.44 13.74 -13.62
N CYS A 487 25.75 13.33 -12.57
CA CYS A 487 25.20 11.98 -12.35
C CYS A 487 23.77 12.03 -11.78
N LEU A 488 23.41 13.10 -11.08
CA LEU A 488 22.08 13.30 -10.53
C LEU A 488 21.15 14.01 -11.51
N LEU A 489 19.90 13.58 -11.54
CA LEU A 489 18.79 14.32 -12.14
C LEU A 489 18.01 14.97 -11.00
N VAL A 490 17.96 16.30 -10.98
CA VAL A 490 17.41 17.07 -9.85
C VAL A 490 16.22 17.92 -10.30
N ALA A 491 15.11 17.82 -9.56
CA ALA A 491 13.96 18.71 -9.69
C ALA A 491 14.17 19.98 -8.86
N PRO A 492 13.61 21.13 -9.27
CA PRO A 492 12.64 21.30 -10.36
C PRO A 492 13.24 21.55 -11.75
N ALA A 493 14.52 21.88 -11.85
CA ALA A 493 15.11 22.46 -13.06
C ALA A 493 15.27 21.47 -14.23
N HIS A 494 15.89 20.31 -13.98
CA HIS A 494 16.36 19.44 -15.06
C HIS A 494 15.62 18.11 -15.14
N LEU A 495 15.06 17.63 -14.03
CA LEU A 495 14.53 16.27 -13.94
C LEU A 495 13.48 15.94 -15.02
N ARG A 496 12.53 16.84 -15.28
CA ARG A 496 11.49 16.60 -16.31
C ARG A 496 12.12 16.48 -17.70
N THR A 497 12.93 17.46 -18.08
CA THR A 497 13.57 17.54 -19.39
C THR A 497 14.42 16.31 -19.67
N GLU A 498 15.23 15.90 -18.70
CA GLU A 498 16.13 14.74 -18.79
C GLU A 498 15.38 13.41 -18.97
N ILE A 499 14.20 13.27 -18.33
CA ILE A 499 13.35 12.09 -18.52
C ILE A 499 12.72 12.12 -19.93
N VAL A 500 12.23 13.27 -20.38
CA VAL A 500 11.66 13.44 -21.73
C VAL A 500 12.68 13.08 -22.80
N GLU A 501 13.92 13.56 -22.69
CA GLU A 501 15.00 13.27 -23.64
C GLU A 501 15.31 11.77 -23.72
N ARG A 502 15.32 11.07 -22.59
CA ARG A 502 15.50 9.61 -22.57
C ARG A 502 14.33 8.85 -23.20
N ILE A 503 13.10 9.32 -23.02
CA ILE A 503 11.92 8.75 -23.70
C ILE A 503 12.06 8.94 -25.22
N ARG A 504 12.40 10.14 -25.68
CA ARG A 504 12.61 10.46 -27.10
C ARG A 504 13.74 9.64 -27.72
N ALA A 505 14.85 9.49 -27.02
CA ALA A 505 15.97 8.65 -27.47
C ALA A 505 15.56 7.17 -27.65
N GLN A 506 14.61 6.65 -26.86
CA GLN A 506 14.03 5.33 -27.11
C GLN A 506 13.04 5.34 -28.28
N ALA A 507 12.25 6.40 -28.45
CA ALA A 507 11.35 6.56 -29.59
C ALA A 507 12.10 6.52 -30.93
N GLU A 508 13.28 7.14 -31.01
CA GLU A 508 14.15 7.09 -32.20
C GLU A 508 14.60 5.66 -32.57
N ARG A 509 14.63 4.74 -31.59
CA ARG A 509 14.97 3.33 -31.82
C ARG A 509 13.78 2.49 -32.33
N GLY A 510 12.57 3.05 -32.32
CA GLY A 510 11.33 2.40 -32.74
C GLY A 510 11.10 1.04 -32.08
N LEU A 511 10.92 -0.02 -32.88
CA LEU A 511 10.72 -1.41 -32.41
C LEU A 511 11.87 -1.97 -31.56
N LYS A 512 13.07 -1.38 -31.62
CA LYS A 512 14.21 -1.75 -30.76
C LYS A 512 14.26 -0.95 -29.46
N GLY A 513 13.40 0.06 -29.31
CA GLY A 513 13.28 0.85 -28.10
C GLY A 513 12.59 0.05 -26.99
N ARG A 514 13.04 0.28 -25.75
CA ARG A 514 12.47 -0.36 -24.55
C ARG A 514 12.43 0.64 -23.42
N ILE A 515 11.29 0.74 -22.74
CA ILE A 515 11.14 1.55 -21.53
C ILE A 515 10.52 0.68 -20.45
N THR A 516 11.09 0.68 -19.25
CA THR A 516 10.48 0.04 -18.09
C THR A 516 10.59 0.96 -16.88
N ILE A 517 9.46 1.37 -16.32
CA ILE A 517 9.42 2.33 -15.20
C ILE A 517 8.58 1.74 -14.07
N LYS A 518 9.13 1.71 -12.86
CA LYS A 518 8.42 1.42 -11.62
C LYS A 518 8.32 2.69 -10.79
N LEU A 519 7.13 3.04 -10.30
CA LEU A 519 6.89 4.22 -9.47
C LEU A 519 5.55 4.14 -8.73
N ASN A 520 5.24 5.14 -7.90
CA ASN A 520 3.98 5.17 -7.16
C ASN A 520 2.86 5.87 -7.95
N HIS A 521 3.18 6.99 -8.59
CA HIS A 521 2.22 7.79 -9.35
C HIS A 521 2.77 8.35 -10.68
N ILE A 522 1.95 8.31 -11.73
CA ILE A 522 2.20 9.00 -13.01
C ILE A 522 0.97 9.82 -13.41
N THR A 523 1.11 11.13 -13.37
CA THR A 523 0.05 12.09 -13.74
C THR A 523 0.57 13.31 -14.49
N ASP A 524 1.89 13.45 -14.67
CA ASP A 524 2.46 14.54 -15.47
C ASP A 524 2.09 14.37 -16.94
N ARG A 525 1.43 15.39 -17.47
CA ARG A 525 0.85 15.35 -18.81
C ARG A 525 1.90 15.29 -19.91
N MET A 526 2.97 16.07 -19.80
CA MET A 526 4.03 16.09 -20.80
C MET A 526 4.69 14.72 -20.90
N ILE A 527 5.00 14.10 -19.77
CA ILE A 527 5.59 12.76 -19.75
C ILE A 527 4.64 11.71 -20.32
N VAL A 528 3.34 11.77 -20.00
CA VAL A 528 2.34 10.86 -20.57
C VAL A 528 2.24 11.01 -22.09
N ASP A 529 2.21 12.24 -22.61
CA ASP A 529 2.16 12.52 -24.05
C ASP A 529 3.41 11.99 -24.77
N GLU A 530 4.61 12.12 -24.17
CA GLU A 530 5.86 11.57 -24.72
C GLU A 530 5.89 10.03 -24.69
N LEU A 531 5.34 9.39 -23.66
CA LEU A 531 5.20 7.93 -23.62
C LEU A 531 4.24 7.43 -24.71
N TYR A 532 3.14 8.15 -24.97
CA TYR A 532 2.26 7.85 -26.09
C TYR A 532 2.98 8.00 -27.44
N ALA A 533 3.76 9.06 -27.63
CA ALA A 533 4.54 9.25 -28.85
C ALA A 533 5.57 8.13 -29.04
N ALA A 534 6.26 7.72 -27.99
CA ALA A 534 7.20 6.60 -28.03
C ALA A 534 6.50 5.27 -28.38
N SER A 535 5.33 4.99 -27.78
CA SER A 535 4.53 3.82 -28.12
C SER A 535 4.08 3.84 -29.59
N ALA A 536 3.64 4.98 -30.12
CA ALA A 536 3.28 5.14 -31.53
C ALA A 536 4.48 4.92 -32.48
N ALA A 537 5.71 5.16 -32.03
CA ALA A 537 6.93 4.83 -32.76
C ALA A 537 7.29 3.32 -32.70
N GLY A 538 6.54 2.50 -31.96
CA GLY A 538 6.76 1.06 -31.82
C GLY A 538 7.57 0.66 -30.59
N VAL A 539 7.90 1.59 -29.70
CA VAL A 539 8.65 1.29 -28.46
C VAL A 539 7.79 0.44 -27.53
N ARG A 540 8.36 -0.64 -26.99
CA ARG A 540 7.69 -1.43 -25.94
C ARG A 540 7.88 -0.77 -24.58
N ILE A 541 6.78 -0.47 -23.89
CA ILE A 541 6.77 0.26 -22.61
C ILE A 541 6.05 -0.55 -21.54
N ASP A 542 6.74 -0.83 -20.45
CA ASP A 542 6.18 -1.49 -19.26
C ASP A 542 6.20 -0.55 -18.06
N LEU A 543 5.03 -0.24 -17.50
CA LEU A 543 4.87 0.61 -16.33
C LEU A 543 4.37 -0.22 -15.14
N ILE A 544 5.10 -0.16 -14.02
CA ILE A 544 4.69 -0.73 -12.73
C ILE A 544 4.31 0.45 -11.82
N VAL A 545 3.01 0.76 -11.78
CA VAL A 545 2.45 1.92 -11.08
C VAL A 545 1.52 1.42 -9.98
N ARG A 546 1.91 1.60 -8.72
CA ARG A 546 1.09 1.11 -7.60
C ARG A 546 -0.22 1.90 -7.43
N GLY A 547 -0.16 3.21 -7.69
CA GLY A 547 -1.13 4.20 -7.24
C GLY A 547 -1.89 4.85 -8.39
N ILE A 548 -1.74 6.17 -8.51
CA ILE A 548 -2.49 6.96 -9.50
C ILE A 548 -1.77 6.88 -10.85
N CYS A 549 -2.50 6.49 -11.88
CA CYS A 549 -2.03 6.45 -13.27
C CYS A 549 -3.03 7.23 -14.14
N ALA A 550 -2.59 8.33 -14.74
CA ALA A 550 -3.38 9.08 -15.72
C ALA A 550 -3.25 8.51 -17.14
N LEU A 551 -2.26 7.64 -17.38
CA LEU A 551 -2.06 6.98 -18.67
C LEU A 551 -3.11 5.88 -18.88
N VAL A 552 -3.66 5.81 -20.09
CA VAL A 552 -4.61 4.80 -20.54
C VAL A 552 -3.91 3.85 -21.52
N PRO A 553 -3.64 2.58 -21.16
CA PRO A 553 -2.98 1.62 -22.04
C PRO A 553 -3.94 0.98 -23.06
N GLY A 554 -3.38 0.48 -24.18
CA GLY A 554 -4.11 -0.32 -25.17
C GLY A 554 -4.93 0.46 -26.21
N VAL A 555 -4.75 1.78 -26.30
CA VAL A 555 -5.42 2.63 -27.30
C VAL A 555 -4.71 2.48 -28.64
N ARG A 556 -5.44 2.03 -29.66
CA ARG A 556 -4.90 1.79 -31.02
C ARG A 556 -4.22 3.04 -31.58
N GLY A 557 -2.99 2.88 -32.08
CA GLY A 557 -2.20 3.97 -32.66
C GLY A 557 -1.67 5.00 -31.65
N GLN A 558 -1.86 4.78 -30.34
CA GLN A 558 -1.36 5.67 -29.28
C GLN A 558 -0.63 4.88 -28.19
N SER A 559 -1.29 3.95 -27.51
CA SER A 559 -0.76 3.22 -26.35
C SER A 559 -0.84 1.69 -26.48
N GLU A 560 -0.91 1.17 -27.71
CA GLU A 560 -0.96 -0.27 -27.99
C GLU A 560 0.30 -1.03 -27.53
N ASN A 561 1.44 -0.35 -27.45
CA ASN A 561 2.70 -0.92 -26.97
C ASN A 561 2.98 -0.62 -25.49
N ILE A 562 2.00 -0.09 -24.75
CA ILE A 562 2.13 0.24 -23.33
C ILE A 562 1.35 -0.76 -22.49
N ARG A 563 2.05 -1.43 -21.57
CA ARG A 563 1.46 -2.25 -20.52
C ARG A 563 1.60 -1.55 -19.19
N VAL A 564 0.50 -1.47 -18.42
CA VAL A 564 0.49 -0.88 -17.08
C VAL A 564 0.01 -1.91 -16.07
N ARG A 565 0.77 -2.04 -14.97
CA ARG A 565 0.50 -3.00 -13.90
C ARG A 565 0.72 -2.38 -12.54
N SER A 566 0.11 -2.97 -11.52
CA SER A 566 0.25 -2.58 -10.12
C SER A 566 0.49 -3.82 -9.28
N ILE A 567 1.50 -3.80 -8.41
CA ILE A 567 1.77 -4.87 -7.45
C ILE A 567 1.20 -4.43 -6.10
N ILE A 568 0.21 -5.16 -5.60
CA ILE A 568 -0.47 -4.84 -4.34
C ILE A 568 -0.48 -6.08 -3.45
N GLY A 569 0.23 -6.01 -2.32
CA GLY A 569 0.41 -7.14 -1.41
C GLY A 569 0.72 -6.71 0.03
N ARG A 570 1.52 -7.53 0.73
CA ARG A 570 1.93 -7.31 2.12
C ARG A 570 2.68 -5.99 2.29
N TYR A 571 3.70 -5.79 1.46
CA TYR A 571 4.51 -4.59 1.49
C TYR A 571 3.94 -3.54 0.56
N LEU A 572 4.12 -2.29 0.97
CA LEU A 572 3.71 -1.14 0.21
C LEU A 572 4.82 -0.79 -0.79
N GLU A 573 4.68 -1.23 -2.03
CA GLU A 573 5.60 -0.95 -3.14
C GLU A 573 5.93 0.53 -3.20
N HIS A 574 7.17 0.97 -2.97
CA HIS A 574 7.46 2.40 -2.84
C HIS A 574 8.70 2.85 -3.62
N SER A 575 9.55 1.92 -4.08
CA SER A 575 10.72 2.27 -4.85
C SER A 575 10.36 2.82 -6.23
N ARG A 576 11.18 3.78 -6.71
CA ARG A 576 11.12 4.28 -8.07
C ARG A 576 12.35 3.86 -8.83
N VAL A 577 12.13 3.21 -9.97
CA VAL A 577 13.18 2.68 -10.86
C VAL A 577 12.83 3.05 -12.29
N TYR A 578 13.77 3.63 -13.01
CA TYR A 578 13.62 3.99 -14.42
C TYR A 578 14.66 3.21 -15.23
N CYS A 579 14.21 2.52 -16.26
CA CYS A 579 15.05 1.78 -17.18
C CYS A 579 14.76 2.21 -18.62
N PHE A 580 15.80 2.67 -19.33
CA PHE A 580 15.74 3.04 -20.75
C PHE A 580 16.68 2.15 -21.54
N GLY A 581 16.15 1.34 -22.44
CA GLY A 581 16.87 0.30 -23.19
C GLY A 581 16.80 -1.08 -22.54
N GLU A 582 17.57 -2.03 -23.10
CA GLU A 582 17.66 -3.43 -22.66
C GLU A 582 19.12 -3.92 -22.75
N GLY A 583 19.49 -4.92 -21.94
CA GLY A 583 20.84 -5.50 -21.93
C GLY A 583 21.94 -4.53 -21.45
N ASP A 584 23.15 -4.72 -21.96
CA ASP A 584 24.34 -3.96 -21.53
C ASP A 584 24.25 -2.45 -21.82
N GLY A 585 23.45 -2.05 -22.81
CA GLY A 585 23.20 -0.65 -23.16
C GLY A 585 22.06 0.04 -22.39
N ALA A 586 21.40 -0.66 -21.45
CA ALA A 586 20.31 -0.09 -20.66
C ALA A 586 20.80 0.89 -19.58
N GLU A 587 20.13 2.03 -19.45
CA GLU A 587 20.38 2.99 -18.38
C GLU A 587 19.38 2.77 -17.24
N TYR A 588 19.89 2.76 -16.00
CA TYR A 588 19.06 2.59 -14.80
C TYR A 588 19.17 3.80 -13.89
N TYR A 589 18.04 4.26 -13.37
CA TYR A 589 17.96 5.33 -12.37
C TYR A 589 17.10 4.90 -11.19
N ILE A 590 17.48 5.32 -9.99
CA ILE A 590 16.65 5.20 -8.79
C ILE A 590 16.57 6.54 -8.06
N GLY A 591 15.54 6.76 -7.26
CA GLY A 591 15.49 7.92 -6.38
C GLY A 591 14.09 8.28 -5.91
N SER A 592 13.88 9.55 -5.57
CA SER A 592 12.73 9.97 -4.77
C SER A 592 11.49 10.38 -5.59
N SER A 593 11.68 10.69 -6.89
CA SER A 593 10.62 11.29 -7.70
C SER A 593 9.62 10.27 -8.23
N ASP A 594 8.34 10.62 -8.14
CA ASP A 594 7.28 10.11 -9.02
C ASP A 594 7.17 10.98 -10.28
N LEU A 595 6.30 10.62 -11.21
CA LEU A 595 6.02 11.41 -12.42
C LEU A 595 4.73 12.22 -12.26
N MET A 596 4.70 13.12 -11.26
CA MET A 596 3.61 14.09 -11.06
C MET A 596 4.14 15.52 -11.15
N GLU A 597 3.29 16.47 -11.57
CA GLU A 597 3.62 17.90 -11.67
C GLU A 597 4.33 18.44 -10.43
N ARG A 598 3.78 18.14 -9.24
CA ARG A 598 4.36 18.58 -7.96
C ARG A 598 5.75 17.99 -7.66
N ASN A 599 6.07 16.81 -8.18
CA ASN A 599 7.39 16.20 -7.98
C ASN A 599 8.41 16.77 -8.96
N LEU A 600 7.99 16.99 -10.21
CA LEU A 600 8.88 17.45 -11.27
C LEU A 600 9.13 18.96 -11.22
N SER A 601 8.16 19.76 -10.76
CA SER A 601 8.25 21.24 -10.73
C SER A 601 8.15 21.85 -9.33
N GLY A 602 7.50 21.18 -8.37
CA GLY A 602 7.12 21.78 -7.08
C GLY A 602 7.97 21.30 -5.88
N ARG A 603 8.97 20.45 -6.12
CA ARG A 603 9.76 19.79 -5.09
C ARG A 603 11.22 19.68 -5.51
N VAL A 604 12.07 19.59 -4.51
CA VAL A 604 13.45 19.10 -4.69
C VAL A 604 13.42 17.59 -4.60
N GLU A 605 13.57 16.93 -5.74
CA GLU A 605 13.65 15.48 -5.91
C GLU A 605 14.97 15.12 -6.58
N THR A 606 15.46 13.90 -6.35
CA THR A 606 16.72 13.43 -6.93
C THR A 606 16.55 12.03 -7.50
N LEU A 607 17.02 11.82 -8.73
CA LEU A 607 17.33 10.49 -9.28
C LEU A 607 18.84 10.35 -9.49
N VAL A 608 19.38 9.15 -9.28
CA VAL A 608 20.80 8.84 -9.49
C VAL A 608 20.95 7.75 -10.54
N ALA A 609 21.89 7.93 -11.47
CA ALA A 609 22.26 6.91 -12.44
C ALA A 609 23.01 5.75 -11.75
N VAL A 610 22.53 4.52 -11.93
CA VAL A 610 23.17 3.31 -11.41
C VAL A 610 24.04 2.69 -12.49
N ARG A 611 25.36 2.91 -12.38
CA ARG A 611 26.32 2.56 -13.44
C ARG A 611 26.97 1.18 -13.28
N GLN A 612 27.20 0.74 -12.05
CA GLN A 612 27.91 -0.53 -11.79
C GLN A 612 27.10 -1.73 -12.31
N PRO A 613 27.69 -2.62 -13.15
CA PRO A 613 26.97 -3.73 -13.78
C PRO A 613 26.21 -4.60 -12.78
N ARG A 614 26.85 -4.98 -11.66
CA ARG A 614 26.21 -5.79 -10.61
C ARG A 614 24.95 -5.14 -10.02
N MET A 615 24.93 -3.81 -9.88
CA MET A 615 23.76 -3.10 -9.36
C MET A 615 22.67 -2.98 -10.41
N ARG A 616 23.05 -2.77 -11.69
CA ARG A 616 22.12 -2.81 -12.82
C ARG A 616 21.44 -4.16 -12.96
N ASP A 617 22.18 -5.25 -12.81
CA ASP A 617 21.63 -6.62 -12.85
C ASP A 617 20.59 -6.86 -11.75
N ARG A 618 20.82 -6.30 -10.55
CA ARG A 618 19.85 -6.36 -9.45
C ARG A 618 18.57 -5.58 -9.76
N LEU A 619 18.69 -4.40 -10.38
CA LEU A 619 17.52 -3.61 -10.81
C LEU A 619 16.78 -4.30 -11.96
N ALA A 620 17.50 -4.90 -12.90
CA ALA A 620 16.91 -5.70 -13.96
C ALA A 620 16.16 -6.93 -13.40
N GLU A 621 16.73 -7.63 -12.42
CA GLU A 621 16.06 -8.73 -11.71
C GLU A 621 14.81 -8.24 -10.99
N LEU A 622 14.87 -7.10 -10.29
CA LEU A 622 13.72 -6.50 -9.63
C LEU A 622 12.58 -6.23 -10.63
N LEU A 623 12.87 -5.52 -11.72
CA LEU A 623 11.88 -5.20 -12.74
C LEU A 623 11.30 -6.48 -13.38
N ARG A 624 12.13 -7.48 -13.70
CA ARG A 624 11.66 -8.76 -14.26
C ARG A 624 10.76 -9.53 -13.30
N VAL A 625 11.09 -9.58 -12.00
CA VAL A 625 10.25 -10.23 -10.99
C VAL A 625 8.90 -9.51 -10.88
N CYS A 626 8.89 -8.17 -10.83
CA CYS A 626 7.64 -7.41 -10.81
C CYS A 626 6.81 -7.59 -12.09
N LEU A 627 7.46 -7.72 -13.26
CA LEU A 627 6.79 -8.00 -14.54
C LEU A 627 6.42 -9.48 -14.71
N ALA A 628 6.84 -10.37 -13.84
CA ALA A 628 6.43 -11.77 -13.90
C ALA A 628 5.45 -12.15 -12.78
N ASP A 629 5.21 -11.25 -11.83
CA ASP A 629 4.26 -11.47 -10.75
C ASP A 629 2.84 -11.64 -11.32
N ASP A 630 2.18 -12.70 -10.86
CA ASP A 630 0.80 -13.04 -11.20
C ASP A 630 -0.05 -13.36 -9.96
N ARG A 631 0.53 -13.27 -8.76
CA ARG A 631 -0.17 -13.46 -7.49
C ARG A 631 -0.60 -12.13 -6.87
N LEU A 632 0.23 -11.10 -6.95
CA LEU A 632 -0.02 -9.76 -6.40
C LEU A 632 -0.41 -8.75 -7.49
N ALA A 633 -0.09 -9.05 -8.75
CA ALA A 633 -0.28 -8.14 -9.87
C ALA A 633 -1.75 -7.84 -10.20
N TRP A 634 -1.96 -6.60 -10.64
CA TRP A 634 -3.15 -6.07 -11.27
C TRP A 634 -2.73 -5.42 -12.59
N GLU A 635 -3.58 -5.49 -13.60
CA GLU A 635 -3.36 -4.88 -14.91
C GLU A 635 -4.39 -3.77 -15.12
N LEU A 636 -3.95 -2.62 -15.62
CA LEU A 636 -4.85 -1.56 -16.05
C LEU A 636 -5.31 -1.87 -17.48
N ARG A 637 -6.62 -2.01 -17.69
CA ARG A 637 -7.25 -2.22 -19.00
C ARG A 637 -8.22 -1.07 -19.27
N GLY A 638 -7.87 -0.22 -20.23
CA GLY A 638 -8.53 1.07 -20.36
C GLY A 638 -8.36 1.88 -19.07
N THR A 639 -9.46 2.12 -18.35
CA THR A 639 -9.49 2.87 -17.09
C THR A 639 -9.76 1.99 -15.86
N GLU A 640 -9.84 0.67 -16.03
CA GLU A 640 -10.16 -0.27 -14.96
C GLU A 640 -8.98 -1.15 -14.58
N TRP A 641 -8.75 -1.29 -13.28
CA TRP A 641 -7.81 -2.25 -12.72
C TRP A 641 -8.46 -3.63 -12.63
N LYS A 642 -7.85 -4.63 -13.26
CA LYS A 642 -8.25 -6.04 -13.14
C LYS A 642 -7.15 -6.86 -12.50
N LYS A 643 -7.52 -7.80 -11.63
CA LYS A 643 -6.55 -8.71 -11.03
C LYS A 643 -5.90 -9.55 -12.13
N ALA A 644 -4.57 -9.69 -12.13
CA ALA A 644 -3.91 -10.60 -13.04
C ALA A 644 -4.27 -12.05 -12.65
N PRO A 645 -4.59 -12.94 -13.61
CA PRO A 645 -4.84 -14.34 -13.31
C PRO A 645 -3.54 -14.96 -12.77
N THR A 646 -3.65 -15.75 -11.70
CA THR A 646 -2.50 -16.47 -11.13
C THR A 646 -2.26 -17.74 -11.94
N LEU A 647 -1.14 -17.80 -12.67
CA LEU A 647 -0.83 -18.86 -13.64
C LEU A 647 0.39 -19.70 -13.26
N THR A 648 1.37 -19.07 -12.61
CA THR A 648 2.63 -19.66 -12.16
C THR A 648 2.77 -19.58 -10.64
N GLY A 649 1.93 -18.77 -9.98
CA GLY A 649 1.96 -18.58 -8.53
C GLY A 649 3.11 -17.66 -8.07
N LEU A 650 3.76 -16.95 -9.00
CA LEU A 650 4.89 -16.09 -8.67
C LEU A 650 4.41 -14.86 -7.88
N SER A 651 4.92 -14.74 -6.66
CA SER A 651 4.83 -13.52 -5.85
C SER A 651 6.17 -12.81 -5.81
N ALA A 652 6.19 -11.54 -6.19
CA ALA A 652 7.34 -10.67 -6.12
C ALA A 652 7.86 -10.57 -4.68
N HIS A 653 6.97 -10.40 -3.69
CA HIS A 653 7.35 -10.30 -2.28
C HIS A 653 8.06 -11.57 -1.78
N ILE A 654 7.50 -12.75 -2.07
CA ILE A 654 8.13 -14.02 -1.68
C ILE A 654 9.45 -14.23 -2.42
N ARG A 655 9.50 -13.89 -3.72
CA ARG A 655 10.73 -14.02 -4.51
C ARG A 655 11.83 -13.10 -3.99
N PHE A 656 11.50 -11.86 -3.63
CA PHE A 656 12.47 -10.92 -3.07
C PHE A 656 12.97 -11.33 -1.67
N GLN A 657 12.10 -11.91 -0.84
CA GLN A 657 12.51 -12.55 0.42
C GLN A 657 13.52 -13.68 0.17
N ALA A 658 13.21 -14.61 -0.75
CA ALA A 658 14.10 -15.71 -1.10
C ALA A 658 15.44 -15.22 -1.68
N LEU A 659 15.42 -14.21 -2.55
CA LEU A 659 16.61 -13.59 -3.12
C LEU A 659 17.47 -12.90 -2.04
N ALA A 660 16.85 -12.19 -1.10
CA ALA A 660 17.59 -11.55 -0.01
C ALA A 660 18.25 -12.60 0.91
N HIS A 661 17.53 -13.67 1.24
CA HIS A 661 18.06 -14.79 2.02
C HIS A 661 19.23 -15.48 1.30
N GLY A 662 19.05 -15.90 0.05
CA GLY A 662 20.12 -16.55 -0.72
C GLY A 662 21.35 -15.66 -0.88
N ARG A 663 21.16 -14.35 -1.13
CA ARG A 663 22.28 -13.40 -1.18
C ARG A 663 23.00 -13.34 0.16
N SER A 664 22.29 -13.32 1.30
CA SER A 664 22.91 -13.27 2.64
C SER A 664 23.80 -14.48 2.94
N GLU A 665 23.52 -15.63 2.32
CA GLU A 665 24.32 -16.86 2.41
C GLU A 665 25.46 -16.92 1.38
N GLY A 666 25.65 -15.88 0.58
CA GLY A 666 26.71 -15.79 -0.43
C GLY A 666 26.34 -16.39 -1.79
N ALA A 667 25.08 -16.80 -2.00
CA ALA A 667 24.63 -17.19 -3.34
C ALA A 667 24.73 -15.99 -4.28
N LEU A 668 25.45 -16.17 -5.39
CA LEU A 668 25.31 -15.27 -6.54
C LEU A 668 23.92 -15.52 -7.13
N PRO A 669 23.17 -14.48 -7.54
CA PRO A 669 21.92 -14.72 -8.26
C PRO A 669 22.27 -15.51 -9.51
N ASP A 670 21.74 -16.73 -9.64
CA ASP A 670 21.87 -17.51 -10.86
C ASP A 670 20.97 -16.88 -11.92
N PRO A 671 21.53 -16.19 -12.94
CA PRO A 671 20.73 -15.58 -14.00
C PRO A 671 19.93 -16.62 -14.80
N ALA A 672 20.30 -17.91 -14.73
CA ALA A 672 19.61 -19.00 -15.42
C ALA A 672 18.31 -19.46 -14.73
N THR A 673 18.10 -19.11 -13.46
CA THR A 673 16.81 -19.28 -12.75
C THR A 673 15.97 -18.01 -12.73
N ALA A 674 16.44 -16.98 -13.43
CA ALA A 674 15.78 -15.70 -13.43
C ALA A 674 14.48 -15.82 -14.24
N VAL A 675 13.36 -15.45 -13.62
CA VAL A 675 12.06 -15.43 -14.29
C VAL A 675 12.21 -14.52 -15.51
N SER A 676 12.11 -15.11 -16.70
CA SER A 676 11.99 -14.37 -17.94
C SER A 676 10.49 -14.18 -18.19
N PRO A 677 9.97 -12.95 -18.13
CA PRO A 677 8.56 -12.70 -18.42
C PRO A 677 8.19 -13.08 -19.87
N ASP A 678 9.18 -13.20 -20.76
CA ASP A 678 9.02 -13.55 -22.18
C ASP A 678 9.39 -15.02 -22.49
N GLU A 679 9.77 -15.85 -21.50
CA GLU A 679 10.00 -17.28 -21.75
C GLU A 679 8.66 -17.97 -22.07
N PRO A 680 8.57 -18.75 -23.17
CA PRO A 680 7.34 -19.44 -23.54
C PRO A 680 6.93 -20.41 -22.43
N THR A 681 5.96 -19.97 -21.64
CA THR A 681 5.39 -20.70 -20.53
C THR A 681 4.01 -21.19 -20.96
N ILE A 682 3.84 -22.51 -21.01
CA ILE A 682 2.52 -23.09 -21.28
C ILE A 682 1.81 -23.29 -19.96
N VAL A 683 0.64 -22.68 -19.81
CA VAL A 683 -0.20 -22.87 -18.63
C VAL A 683 -1.43 -23.66 -19.07
N ALA A 684 -1.76 -24.68 -18.29
CA ALA A 684 -2.85 -25.59 -18.55
C ALA A 684 -3.62 -25.83 -17.25
N ALA A 685 -4.86 -26.29 -17.37
CA ALA A 685 -5.67 -26.68 -16.22
C ALA A 685 -6.49 -27.92 -16.53
N GLY A 686 -6.86 -28.66 -15.48
CA GLY A 686 -7.61 -29.90 -15.60
C GLY A 686 -8.12 -30.41 -14.26
N GLY A 687 -8.70 -31.60 -14.26
CA GLY A 687 -9.40 -32.14 -13.10
C GLY A 687 -9.00 -33.56 -12.73
N ILE A 688 -8.87 -33.83 -11.43
CA ILE A 688 -9.06 -35.19 -10.90
C ILE A 688 -10.57 -35.34 -10.68
N VAL A 689 -11.22 -35.95 -11.67
CA VAL A 689 -12.67 -36.08 -11.74
C VAL A 689 -13.10 -37.38 -11.07
N THR A 690 -14.06 -37.26 -10.15
CA THR A 690 -14.67 -38.39 -9.47
C THR A 690 -16.13 -38.57 -9.83
N ARG A 691 -16.61 -39.80 -9.67
CA ARG A 691 -18.04 -40.12 -9.61
C ARG A 691 -18.31 -40.99 -8.39
N ASN A 692 -19.45 -40.78 -7.75
CA ASN A 692 -19.88 -41.62 -6.64
C ASN A 692 -20.71 -42.80 -7.14
N THR A 693 -20.24 -44.03 -6.90
CA THR A 693 -21.02 -45.25 -7.17
C THR A 693 -21.08 -46.11 -5.91
N LYS A 694 -22.30 -46.30 -5.36
CA LYS A 694 -22.68 -47.24 -4.28
C LYS A 694 -21.51 -47.82 -3.45
N ASP A 695 -20.76 -46.94 -2.75
CA ASP A 695 -19.65 -47.23 -1.81
C ASP A 695 -18.20 -47.10 -2.34
N LYS A 696 -17.96 -46.59 -3.56
CA LYS A 696 -16.61 -46.23 -4.06
C LYS A 696 -16.60 -44.95 -4.90
N SER A 697 -15.57 -44.13 -4.73
CA SER A 697 -15.25 -43.00 -5.60
C SER A 697 -14.32 -43.45 -6.71
N ASP A 698 -14.86 -43.63 -7.92
CA ASP A 698 -14.07 -43.94 -9.10
C ASP A 698 -13.43 -42.66 -9.63
N ILE A 699 -12.20 -42.77 -10.14
CA ILE A 699 -11.41 -41.70 -10.73
C ILE A 699 -11.38 -41.84 -12.25
N LEU A 700 -11.61 -40.73 -12.94
CA LEU A 700 -11.52 -40.64 -14.39
C LEU A 700 -10.06 -40.52 -14.84
N VAL A 701 -9.64 -41.43 -15.71
CA VAL A 701 -8.38 -41.31 -16.46
C VAL A 701 -8.66 -41.38 -17.97
N VAL A 702 -7.95 -40.57 -18.73
CA VAL A 702 -8.13 -40.43 -20.19
C VAL A 702 -6.90 -40.87 -20.94
N HIS A 703 -7.09 -41.45 -22.12
CA HIS A 703 -6.03 -41.82 -23.05
C HIS A 703 -5.95 -40.78 -24.17
N ARG A 704 -4.74 -40.32 -24.47
CA ARG A 704 -4.49 -39.37 -25.55
C ARG A 704 -3.77 -40.07 -26.70
N PRO A 705 -4.44 -40.33 -27.85
CA PRO A 705 -3.86 -41.15 -28.92
C PRO A 705 -2.63 -40.49 -29.54
N ARG A 706 -2.57 -39.15 -29.56
CA ARG A 706 -1.42 -38.38 -30.06
C ARG A 706 -0.13 -38.66 -29.30
N TYR A 707 -0.22 -38.98 -28.01
CA TYR A 707 0.95 -39.18 -27.14
C TYR A 707 1.11 -40.63 -26.70
N GLY A 708 0.07 -41.46 -26.83
CA GLY A 708 0.05 -42.84 -26.36
C GLY A 708 0.12 -42.94 -24.84
N ASP A 709 -0.41 -41.95 -24.11
CA ASP A 709 -0.32 -41.86 -22.66
C ASP A 709 -1.69 -41.82 -21.97
N TRP A 710 -1.69 -42.16 -20.69
CA TRP A 710 -2.83 -42.05 -19.78
C TRP A 710 -2.54 -40.97 -18.74
N THR A 711 -3.46 -40.02 -18.63
CA THR A 711 -3.36 -38.81 -17.81
C THR A 711 -4.74 -38.47 -17.26
N PHE A 712 -4.80 -37.51 -16.35
CA PHE A 712 -6.03 -36.76 -16.08
C PHE A 712 -6.38 -35.82 -17.25
N PRO A 713 -7.67 -35.53 -17.47
CA PRO A 713 -8.12 -34.57 -18.47
C PRO A 713 -7.60 -33.16 -18.18
N LYS A 714 -7.10 -32.47 -19.21
CA LYS A 714 -6.52 -31.11 -19.11
C LYS A 714 -6.21 -30.52 -20.50
N GLY A 715 -6.27 -29.20 -20.60
CA GLY A 715 -5.75 -28.48 -21.75
C GLY A 715 -5.29 -27.07 -21.42
N LYS A 716 -5.04 -26.27 -22.45
CA LYS A 716 -4.36 -24.97 -22.28
C LYS A 716 -5.33 -23.93 -21.79
N ILE A 717 -4.87 -23.07 -20.88
CA ILE A 717 -5.65 -21.92 -20.46
C ILE A 717 -5.73 -20.94 -21.64
N GLU A 718 -6.95 -20.51 -21.97
CA GLU A 718 -7.17 -19.51 -23.01
C GLU A 718 -6.93 -18.09 -22.47
N GLN A 719 -6.84 -17.11 -23.38
CA GLN A 719 -6.56 -15.74 -22.99
C GLN A 719 -7.70 -15.19 -22.12
N HIS A 720 -7.37 -14.74 -20.90
CA HIS A 720 -8.30 -14.17 -19.91
C HIS A 720 -9.18 -15.19 -19.16
N GLU A 721 -8.89 -16.47 -19.29
CA GLU A 721 -9.52 -17.53 -18.52
C GLU A 721 -8.74 -17.78 -17.21
N SER A 722 -9.45 -18.03 -16.12
CA SER A 722 -8.82 -18.52 -14.88
C SER A 722 -8.49 -20.01 -14.97
N PRO A 723 -7.53 -20.53 -14.19
CA PRO A 723 -7.27 -21.97 -14.16
C PRO A 723 -8.51 -22.82 -13.81
N ALA A 724 -9.40 -22.32 -12.96
CA ALA A 724 -10.65 -22.97 -12.60
C ALA A 724 -11.63 -23.09 -13.78
N GLU A 725 -11.85 -21.98 -14.50
CA GLU A 725 -12.71 -21.96 -15.70
C GLU A 725 -12.14 -22.86 -16.80
N ALA A 726 -10.82 -22.79 -17.02
CA ALA A 726 -10.11 -23.64 -17.95
C ALA A 726 -10.27 -25.12 -17.61
N ALA A 727 -10.15 -25.48 -16.33
CA ALA A 727 -10.29 -26.86 -15.91
C ALA A 727 -11.69 -27.42 -16.24
N LEU A 728 -12.75 -26.66 -15.96
CA LEU A 728 -14.12 -27.07 -16.28
C LEU A 728 -14.35 -27.21 -17.79
N ARG A 729 -13.92 -26.22 -18.58
CA ARG A 729 -14.03 -26.24 -20.04
C ARG A 729 -13.30 -27.44 -20.63
N GLU A 730 -12.04 -27.65 -20.24
CA GLU A 730 -11.19 -28.70 -20.80
C GLU A 730 -11.70 -30.11 -20.43
N VAL A 731 -12.20 -30.30 -19.21
CA VAL A 731 -12.83 -31.57 -18.83
C VAL A 731 -14.08 -31.83 -19.69
N LEU A 732 -14.92 -30.82 -19.89
CA LEU A 732 -16.11 -30.94 -20.73
C LEU A 732 -15.74 -31.23 -22.20
N GLU A 733 -14.75 -30.54 -22.75
CA GLU A 733 -14.31 -30.71 -24.14
C GLU A 733 -13.63 -32.08 -24.38
N GLU A 734 -12.72 -32.49 -23.49
CA GLU A 734 -11.99 -33.75 -23.63
C GLU A 734 -12.87 -34.97 -23.33
N THR A 735 -13.84 -34.85 -22.42
CA THR A 735 -14.55 -36.02 -21.87
C THR A 735 -16.05 -36.00 -22.03
N GLY A 736 -16.68 -34.87 -22.32
CA GLY A 736 -18.14 -34.73 -22.40
C GLY A 736 -18.86 -34.75 -21.04
N PHE A 737 -18.14 -34.66 -19.92
CA PHE A 737 -18.73 -34.61 -18.58
C PHE A 737 -18.86 -33.17 -18.07
N LEU A 738 -20.05 -32.83 -17.56
CA LEU A 738 -20.30 -31.65 -16.76
C LEU A 738 -19.95 -31.95 -15.30
N CYS A 739 -19.17 -31.08 -14.68
CA CYS A 739 -18.64 -31.31 -13.36
C CYS A 739 -18.87 -30.11 -12.44
N ASP A 740 -19.14 -30.41 -11.17
CA ASP A 740 -18.99 -29.47 -10.07
C ASP A 740 -17.51 -29.31 -9.72
N LEU A 741 -17.06 -28.06 -9.63
CA LEU A 741 -15.69 -27.71 -9.29
C LEU A 741 -15.48 -27.74 -7.78
N GLY A 742 -14.53 -28.54 -7.31
CA GLY A 742 -14.01 -28.52 -5.95
C GLY A 742 -12.73 -27.69 -5.81
N PRO A 743 -12.05 -27.76 -4.65
CA PRO A 743 -10.80 -27.04 -4.43
C PRO A 743 -9.67 -27.43 -5.40
N GLU A 744 -8.73 -26.51 -5.60
CA GLU A 744 -7.47 -26.77 -6.29
C GLU A 744 -6.63 -27.78 -5.49
N ILE A 745 -6.23 -28.87 -6.14
CA ILE A 745 -5.40 -29.94 -5.57
C ILE A 745 -3.92 -29.53 -5.59
N GLY A 746 -3.49 -28.87 -6.66
CA GLY A 746 -2.13 -28.35 -6.77
C GLY A 746 -1.68 -28.07 -8.20
N VAL A 747 -0.50 -27.46 -8.31
CA VAL A 747 0.13 -27.12 -9.58
C VAL A 747 1.31 -28.05 -9.84
N VAL A 748 1.30 -28.71 -11.00
CA VAL A 748 2.40 -29.55 -11.45
C VAL A 748 3.24 -28.79 -12.47
N GLU A 749 4.50 -28.53 -12.14
CA GLU A 749 5.50 -27.93 -13.05
C GLU A 749 6.34 -29.02 -13.74
N TYR A 750 6.48 -28.92 -15.06
CA TYR A 750 7.43 -29.75 -15.83
C TYR A 750 7.85 -29.06 -17.13
N ARG A 751 8.95 -29.50 -17.74
CA ARG A 751 9.32 -29.04 -19.09
C ARG A 751 8.59 -29.84 -20.16
N ASP A 752 8.02 -29.14 -21.13
CA ASP A 752 7.38 -29.79 -22.28
C ASP A 752 8.41 -30.32 -23.30
N ARG A 753 7.94 -30.96 -24.38
CA ARG A 753 8.81 -31.55 -25.41
C ARG A 753 9.61 -30.51 -26.22
N SER A 754 9.21 -29.24 -26.19
CA SER A 754 9.95 -28.11 -26.78
C SER A 754 10.94 -27.47 -25.80
N GLY A 755 11.04 -27.98 -24.57
CA GLY A 755 11.91 -27.46 -23.53
C GLY A 755 11.34 -26.26 -22.77
N GLY A 756 10.13 -25.80 -23.10
CA GLY A 756 9.44 -24.71 -22.41
C GLY A 756 8.87 -25.15 -21.06
N ARG A 757 8.78 -24.23 -20.09
CA ARG A 757 8.16 -24.50 -18.80
C ARG A 757 6.65 -24.67 -18.97
N LYS A 758 6.09 -25.72 -18.35
CA LYS A 758 4.67 -26.01 -18.36
C LYS A 758 4.13 -26.14 -16.94
N PHE A 759 3.12 -25.34 -16.61
CA PHE A 759 2.38 -25.39 -15.37
C PHE A 759 1.01 -25.99 -15.63
N VAL A 760 0.59 -26.95 -14.80
CA VAL A 760 -0.75 -27.56 -14.89
C VAL A 760 -1.44 -27.46 -13.54
N HIS A 761 -2.51 -26.68 -13.48
CA HIS A 761 -3.39 -26.59 -12.32
C HIS A 761 -4.37 -27.77 -12.33
N TYR A 762 -4.47 -28.48 -11.21
CA TYR A 762 -5.42 -29.57 -11.06
C TYR A 762 -6.43 -29.25 -9.97
N PHE A 763 -7.71 -29.43 -10.30
CA PHE A 763 -8.82 -29.26 -9.37
C PHE A 763 -9.49 -30.59 -9.07
N SER A 764 -10.04 -30.71 -7.87
CA SER A 764 -10.97 -31.80 -7.56
C SER A 764 -12.29 -31.52 -8.25
N MET A 765 -12.93 -32.53 -8.81
CA MET A 765 -14.19 -32.37 -9.53
C MET A 765 -15.11 -33.57 -9.29
N THR A 766 -16.41 -33.31 -9.26
CA THR A 766 -17.43 -34.36 -9.18
C THR A 766 -18.32 -34.29 -10.41
N VAL A 767 -18.50 -35.39 -11.13
CA VAL A 767 -19.40 -35.44 -12.29
C VAL A 767 -20.84 -35.26 -11.83
N GLU A 768 -21.54 -34.33 -12.48
CA GLU A 768 -22.97 -34.15 -12.35
C GLU A 768 -23.74 -34.88 -13.45
N ASP A 769 -23.32 -34.68 -14.72
CA ASP A 769 -24.01 -35.19 -15.90
C ASP A 769 -23.05 -35.39 -17.08
N GLY A 770 -23.52 -36.04 -18.13
CA GLY A 770 -22.80 -36.23 -19.38
C GLY A 770 -22.33 -37.66 -19.62
N SER A 771 -21.76 -37.87 -20.81
CA SER A 771 -21.28 -39.19 -21.23
C SER A 771 -20.07 -39.05 -22.14
N PHE A 772 -19.14 -40.00 -22.06
CA PHE A 772 -17.92 -39.95 -22.84
C PHE A 772 -18.17 -40.13 -24.33
N VAL A 773 -17.73 -39.15 -25.13
CA VAL A 773 -17.71 -39.20 -26.59
C VAL A 773 -16.26 -39.09 -27.07
N PRO A 774 -15.70 -40.12 -27.72
CA PRO A 774 -14.34 -40.06 -28.26
C PRO A 774 -14.17 -38.89 -29.23
N ASN A 775 -13.07 -38.16 -29.10
CA ASN A 775 -12.72 -37.03 -29.96
C ASN A 775 -11.25 -37.14 -30.43
N LYS A 776 -10.72 -36.07 -31.06
CA LYS A 776 -9.35 -36.07 -31.58
C LYS A 776 -8.27 -36.03 -30.49
N GLU A 777 -8.63 -35.55 -29.31
CA GLU A 777 -7.71 -35.33 -28.19
C GLU A 777 -7.70 -36.52 -27.23
N VAL A 778 -8.87 -37.10 -26.99
CA VAL A 778 -9.10 -38.26 -26.13
C VAL A 778 -9.94 -39.30 -26.87
N ASP A 779 -9.38 -40.48 -27.12
CA ASP A 779 -10.07 -41.59 -27.78
C ASP A 779 -10.68 -42.59 -26.78
N LYS A 780 -10.21 -42.59 -25.52
CA LYS A 780 -10.70 -43.49 -24.46
C LYS A 780 -10.73 -42.79 -23.10
N ALA A 781 -11.79 -43.01 -22.34
CA ALA A 781 -11.88 -42.66 -20.93
C ALA A 781 -12.18 -43.91 -20.09
N LYS A 782 -11.60 -44.01 -18.90
CA LYS A 782 -11.84 -45.10 -17.95
C LYS A 782 -12.09 -44.57 -16.56
N TRP A 783 -13.11 -45.12 -15.92
CA TRP A 783 -13.37 -44.99 -14.50
C TRP A 783 -12.69 -46.15 -13.79
N LEU A 784 -11.80 -45.84 -12.84
CA LEU A 784 -10.99 -46.81 -12.12
C LEU A 784 -11.02 -46.47 -10.63
N ASP A 785 -10.90 -47.48 -9.77
CA ASP A 785 -10.62 -47.22 -8.36
C ASP A 785 -9.25 -46.50 -8.20
N PRO A 786 -9.00 -45.84 -7.05
CA PRO A 786 -7.81 -45.00 -6.91
C PRO A 786 -6.47 -45.72 -7.11
N GLU A 787 -6.37 -47.00 -6.74
CA GLU A 787 -5.14 -47.79 -6.89
C GLU A 787 -4.93 -48.15 -8.36
N ALA A 788 -5.96 -48.65 -9.03
CA ALA A 788 -5.93 -48.94 -10.47
C ALA A 788 -5.71 -47.67 -11.32
N ALA A 789 -6.25 -46.52 -10.91
CA ALA A 789 -5.99 -45.23 -11.55
C ALA A 789 -4.50 -44.85 -11.43
N ALA A 790 -3.92 -44.99 -10.24
CA ALA A 790 -2.49 -44.74 -10.02
C ALA A 790 -1.60 -45.66 -10.87
N GLU A 791 -1.94 -46.95 -11.01
CA GLU A 791 -1.22 -47.87 -11.90
C GLU A 791 -1.38 -47.51 -13.38
N ARG A 792 -2.55 -47.01 -13.78
CA ARG A 792 -2.85 -46.68 -15.18
C ARG A 792 -2.13 -45.42 -15.65
N LEU A 793 -1.98 -44.41 -14.78
CA LEU A 793 -1.36 -43.12 -15.10
C LEU A 793 0.08 -43.30 -15.55
N THR A 794 0.42 -42.72 -16.70
CA THR A 794 1.74 -42.89 -17.32
C THR A 794 2.84 -42.13 -16.55
N TYR A 795 2.55 -40.92 -16.08
CA TYR A 795 3.56 -40.04 -15.50
C TYR A 795 3.65 -40.16 -13.98
N ALA A 796 4.87 -40.21 -13.45
CA ALA A 796 5.12 -40.27 -12.01
C ALA A 796 4.55 -39.07 -11.24
N ARG A 797 4.57 -37.88 -11.85
CA ARG A 797 4.02 -36.65 -11.27
C ARG A 797 2.50 -36.72 -11.08
N ASP A 798 1.76 -37.27 -12.05
CA ASP A 798 0.30 -37.41 -11.97
C ASP A 798 -0.06 -38.45 -10.88
N ARG A 799 0.74 -39.52 -10.75
CA ARG A 799 0.61 -40.49 -9.64
C ARG A 799 0.89 -39.88 -8.27
N ALA A 800 1.92 -39.02 -8.17
CA ALA A 800 2.27 -38.34 -6.93
C ALA A 800 1.17 -37.37 -6.50
N LEU A 801 0.65 -36.58 -7.44
CA LEU A 801 -0.49 -35.67 -7.22
C LEU A 801 -1.71 -36.44 -6.70
N LEU A 802 -2.06 -37.55 -7.37
CA LEU A 802 -3.18 -38.38 -6.96
C LEU A 802 -3.03 -38.93 -5.53
N ARG A 803 -1.84 -39.44 -5.20
CA ARG A 803 -1.56 -39.97 -3.86
C ARG A 803 -1.60 -38.90 -2.78
N SER A 804 -1.11 -37.69 -3.09
CA SER A 804 -1.16 -36.56 -2.16
C SER A 804 -2.61 -36.19 -1.84
N TRP A 805 -3.43 -36.07 -2.88
CA TRP A 805 -4.84 -35.72 -2.75
C TRP A 805 -5.65 -36.75 -1.93
N LEU A 806 -5.41 -38.04 -2.18
CA LEU A 806 -6.04 -39.16 -1.44
C LEU A 806 -5.54 -39.31 0.01
N ALA A 807 -4.43 -38.68 0.39
CA ALA A 807 -3.95 -38.69 1.77
C ALA A 807 -4.63 -37.60 2.61
N GLU A 808 -5.19 -36.58 1.95
CA GLU A 808 -5.82 -35.40 2.56
C GLU A 808 -7.36 -35.50 2.58
N ASN A 809 -7.94 -36.48 1.86
CA ASN A 809 -9.38 -36.72 1.71
C ASN A 809 -9.67 -38.22 1.88
#